data_AF-A0A349K328-F1
#
_entry.id   AF-A0A349K328-F1
#
_cell.length_a   1.000
_cell.length_b   1.000
_cell.length_c   1.000
_cell.angle_alpha   90.00
_cell.angle_beta   90.00
_cell.angle_gamma   90.00
#
_symmetry.space_group_name_H-M   'P 1'
#
loop_
_entity.id
_entity.type
_entity.pdbx_description
1 polymer ?
#
loop_
_entity_poly.entity_id
_entity_poly.type
_entity_poly.pdbx_seq_one_letter_code
_entity_poly.pdbx_strand_id
1 'polypeptide(L)'
;CFLIEAGAAPAPPTDKDRLDALVQYAETILVHGRDSYGEEHTPIFSDYLEVSTLKAPEMMYIHRLGGPGPRSKQPFQPVIASNLAYQGNLMRFLVGLSNLTGEAKYKEACKECLRYYFEHYAVPNGLLQMGHHRWVNLNTDRYDGNDWPAGRSGHEMKRDYPYYPIFWETDPVATRRMLTAHWSSHIQDWGFMNFTRHGSYVKELNEKTVWSQPVTKPVKGIVKGNLTFFDSGSDIIYAGAQLGILNKDDRPLFWAQRLYARYADSAHPDTGLPPWHHTSLREFGSQDEPVPEYALITAGSAGLMINGGVAMLRLGDDLGDKGGYYRRTMLSHLRAYAKYCYRPKVNEMRNYLFDGTDLAEREKKNAKPGEPPSNAWRPWNPAPATLLAYAICYRQSSDGEIWETLRSMCRGNDLGDIGERGGKSPVLNLATKETETNLIFPLVELFRATGNNVYLDLGRTIANNAFTKHFRAKQGLFTPSELHRTANLCSAEPLALLTLEAALRGKLAKVPTYAASNEGEQVPYLRPLKSRPCNPRASHLSYPYTVKALCDDLLPASSGDTSVPVMSWENVRKASDEAIVTFPDILKGPVTISGMIDQPESRNSVSAMLIDSTHSYTFAGNLNGTGDLAVTVKRGEHVWAPGSTWTTTAWSPSETYDLVMNIARGAKLSFHGLVQEVQGAHTWCSGAGIIKNGRGICELTADYAPIYNADRRNNRGYRAATVVNAGVLLVNNTSGSGVSPKSTVEVNHGATLSGNGVIGVGGSSALVVVNSGGRIDPGDGIGTLTLRDGLKLNDGARMQFEVGEKADLLRITGGTFQGSNKRSVVVTIKDLGGVKAGRSYDLI
;
A
#
# COMPACT_ATOMS: atom_id res chain seq x y z
N CYS A 1 -46.50 -1.42 -1.17
CA CYS A 1 -45.42 -0.47 -0.86
C CYS A 1 -44.91 -0.75 0.55
N PHE A 2 -43.79 -1.45 0.69
CA PHE A 2 -43.13 -1.61 1.98
C PHE A 2 -42.30 -0.36 2.25
N LEU A 3 -42.65 0.36 3.31
CA LEU A 3 -41.85 1.45 3.86
C LEU A 3 -40.52 0.87 4.36
N ILE A 4 -39.43 1.24 3.70
CA ILE A 4 -38.09 1.01 4.21
C ILE A 4 -37.88 2.04 5.32
N GLU A 5 -37.89 1.60 6.58
CA GLU A 5 -37.41 2.40 7.69
C GLU A 5 -35.93 2.71 7.46
N ALA A 6 -35.61 4.00 7.31
CA ALA A 6 -34.24 4.47 7.34
C ALA A 6 -33.70 4.23 8.75
N GLY A 7 -32.82 3.22 8.89
CA GLY A 7 -32.15 2.93 10.15
C GLY A 7 -31.43 4.17 10.69
N ALA A 8 -31.66 4.49 11.97
CA ALA A 8 -30.98 5.56 12.67
C ALA A 8 -29.46 5.38 12.60
N ALA A 9 -28.72 6.48 12.46
CA ALA A 9 -27.26 6.44 12.49
C ALA A 9 -26.78 5.86 13.84
N PRO A 10 -25.76 4.98 13.85
CA PRO A 10 -25.26 4.40 15.08
C PRO A 10 -24.76 5.50 16.04
N ALA A 11 -24.97 5.29 17.34
CA ALA A 11 -24.48 6.20 18.37
C ALA A 11 -22.93 6.32 18.31
N PRO A 12 -22.37 7.50 18.62
CA PRO A 12 -20.92 7.66 18.63
C PRO A 12 -20.26 6.78 19.69
N PRO A 13 -19.02 6.30 19.46
CA PRO A 13 -18.29 5.49 20.43
C PRO A 13 -18.10 6.23 21.76
N THR A 14 -18.27 5.51 22.87
CA THR A 14 -18.02 6.04 24.21
C THR A 14 -16.51 6.03 24.54
N ASP A 15 -16.12 6.80 25.56
CA ASP A 15 -14.74 6.79 26.07
C ASP A 15 -14.32 5.37 26.54
N LYS A 16 -15.28 4.60 27.09
CA LYS A 16 -15.08 3.21 27.46
C LYS A 16 -14.85 2.30 26.26
N ASP A 17 -15.64 2.43 25.19
CA ASP A 17 -15.48 1.61 23.97
C ASP A 17 -14.07 1.77 23.37
N ARG A 18 -13.56 3.01 23.35
CA ARG A 18 -12.22 3.29 22.85
C ARG A 18 -11.13 2.70 23.76
N LEU A 19 -11.27 2.77 25.08
CA LEU A 19 -10.33 2.11 25.99
C LEU A 19 -10.36 0.58 25.83
N ASP A 20 -11.55 -0.02 25.79
CA ASP A 20 -11.71 -1.47 25.66
C ASP A 20 -11.09 -1.96 24.33
N ALA A 21 -11.17 -1.16 23.26
CA ALA A 21 -10.48 -1.42 22.00
C ALA A 21 -8.96 -1.29 22.07
N LEU A 22 -8.42 -0.34 22.83
CA LEU A 22 -6.97 -0.24 23.07
C LEU A 22 -6.48 -1.46 23.85
N VAL A 23 -7.25 -1.94 24.84
CA VAL A 23 -6.97 -3.19 25.54
C VAL A 23 -6.99 -4.37 24.56
N GLN A 24 -8.03 -4.49 23.73
CA GLN A 24 -8.12 -5.53 22.72
C GLN A 24 -6.93 -5.49 21.75
N TYR A 25 -6.51 -4.31 21.30
CA TYR A 25 -5.34 -4.13 20.45
C TYR A 25 -4.05 -4.63 21.11
N ALA A 26 -3.85 -4.31 22.39
CA ALA A 26 -2.72 -4.82 23.15
C ALA A 26 -2.75 -6.35 23.30
N GLU A 27 -3.90 -6.95 23.60
CA GLU A 27 -4.04 -8.42 23.64
C GLU A 27 -3.71 -9.05 22.28
N THR A 28 -4.23 -8.49 21.18
CA THR A 28 -3.94 -8.96 19.82
C THR A 28 -2.44 -8.91 19.55
N ILE A 29 -1.74 -7.82 19.88
CA ILE A 29 -0.29 -7.72 19.66
C ILE A 29 0.49 -8.72 20.51
N LEU A 30 0.12 -8.91 21.77
CA LEU A 30 0.81 -9.86 22.65
C LEU A 30 0.70 -11.31 22.14
N VAL A 31 -0.42 -11.66 21.49
CA VAL A 31 -0.67 -12.99 20.95
C VAL A 31 -0.10 -13.16 19.54
N HIS A 32 -0.32 -12.17 18.66
CA HIS A 32 -0.08 -12.29 17.22
C HIS A 32 1.10 -11.46 16.72
N GLY A 33 1.47 -10.40 17.43
CA GLY A 33 2.56 -9.50 17.09
C GLY A 33 3.93 -10.02 17.51
N ARG A 34 4.00 -11.06 18.33
CA ARG A 34 5.26 -11.71 18.73
C ARG A 34 5.81 -12.57 17.59
N ASP A 35 7.10 -12.77 17.67
CA ASP A 35 7.81 -13.65 16.77
C ASP A 35 7.44 -15.12 16.99
N SER A 36 6.83 -15.70 15.96
CA SER A 36 6.50 -17.12 15.87
C SER A 36 6.98 -17.69 14.53
N TYR A 37 8.04 -17.10 13.98
CA TYR A 37 8.64 -17.43 12.70
C TYR A 37 10.01 -18.07 12.93
N GLY A 38 10.73 -18.41 11.86
CA GLY A 38 12.08 -18.97 11.99
C GLY A 38 12.14 -20.33 12.68
N GLU A 39 13.34 -20.69 13.14
CA GLU A 39 13.57 -21.82 14.04
C GLU A 39 13.29 -21.42 15.51
N GLU A 40 13.58 -20.17 15.86
CA GLU A 40 13.44 -19.63 17.21
C GLU A 40 12.13 -18.83 17.36
N HIS A 41 11.29 -19.18 18.33
CA HIS A 41 10.09 -18.41 18.65
C HIS A 41 10.40 -17.46 19.82
N THR A 42 10.59 -16.19 19.51
CA THR A 42 11.20 -15.23 20.44
C THR A 42 10.19 -14.21 20.99
N PRO A 43 10.50 -13.49 22.08
CA PRO A 43 9.62 -12.43 22.57
C PRO A 43 9.70 -11.14 21.74
N ILE A 44 10.44 -11.06 20.63
CA ILE A 44 10.50 -9.80 19.87
C ILE A 44 9.19 -9.57 19.09
N PHE A 45 8.90 -8.31 18.77
CA PHE A 45 7.68 -7.93 18.05
C PHE A 45 7.97 -7.76 16.57
N SER A 46 7.12 -8.28 15.70
CA SER A 46 7.15 -7.83 14.30
C SER A 46 6.70 -6.37 14.19
N ASP A 47 7.21 -5.66 13.19
CA ASP A 47 6.80 -4.28 12.93
C ASP A 47 5.36 -4.19 12.37
N TYR A 48 4.86 -5.27 11.76
CA TYR A 48 3.57 -5.26 11.07
C TYR A 48 2.80 -6.57 11.22
N LEU A 49 1.48 -6.47 11.11
CA LEU A 49 0.58 -7.62 10.96
C LEU A 49 -0.35 -7.46 9.77
N GLU A 50 -0.43 -8.50 8.96
CA GLU A 50 -1.47 -8.69 7.96
C GLU A 50 -2.84 -8.81 8.65
N VAL A 51 -3.77 -7.93 8.31
CA VAL A 51 -5.09 -7.83 8.95
C VAL A 51 -5.91 -9.11 8.79
N SER A 52 -5.83 -9.78 7.63
CA SER A 52 -6.63 -10.99 7.38
C SER A 52 -6.13 -12.24 8.09
N THR A 53 -4.83 -12.31 8.38
CA THR A 53 -4.21 -13.54 8.94
C THR A 53 -3.70 -13.35 10.36
N LEU A 54 -3.56 -12.10 10.83
CA LEU A 54 -2.88 -11.75 12.08
C LEU A 54 -1.47 -12.35 12.16
N LYS A 55 -0.79 -12.42 11.01
CA LYS A 55 0.61 -12.81 10.91
C LYS A 55 1.40 -11.67 10.30
N ALA A 56 2.70 -11.63 10.56
CA ALA A 56 3.57 -10.71 9.89
C ALA A 56 3.56 -10.99 8.39
N PRO A 57 3.54 -9.95 7.55
CA PRO A 57 3.48 -10.11 6.11
C PRO A 57 4.79 -10.71 5.59
N GLU A 58 4.68 -11.87 4.94
CA GLU A 58 5.83 -12.59 4.37
C GLU A 58 6.54 -11.74 3.30
N MET A 59 5.82 -10.85 2.59
CA MET A 59 6.32 -10.08 1.46
C MET A 59 6.38 -8.58 1.78
N MET A 60 7.21 -8.17 2.74
CA MET A 60 7.48 -6.74 2.96
C MET A 60 8.76 -6.29 2.26
N TYR A 61 8.60 -5.31 1.37
CA TYR A 61 9.71 -4.65 0.69
C TYR A 61 10.27 -3.54 1.57
N ILE A 62 11.39 -3.79 2.24
CA ILE A 62 12.14 -2.73 2.89
C ILE A 62 12.95 -2.01 1.82
N HIS A 63 12.85 -0.68 1.77
CA HIS A 63 13.54 0.15 0.80
C HIS A 63 15.07 -0.04 0.93
N ARG A 64 15.64 -0.91 0.08
CA ARG A 64 17.10 -1.00 -0.13
C ARG A 64 17.54 0.25 -0.88
N LEU A 65 17.93 1.29 -0.14
CA LEU A 65 18.47 2.57 -0.60
C LEU A 65 18.70 2.71 -2.12
N GLY A 66 17.82 3.46 -2.76
CA GLY A 66 18.06 4.07 -4.07
C GLY A 66 16.78 4.16 -4.86
N GLY A 67 16.27 5.38 -5.04
CA GLY A 67 15.29 5.68 -6.08
C GLY A 67 15.75 5.17 -7.46
N PRO A 68 14.92 5.29 -8.51
CA PRO A 68 15.15 4.66 -9.81
C PRO A 68 16.53 5.04 -10.35
N GLY A 69 17.47 4.12 -10.21
CA GLY A 69 18.88 4.36 -10.45
C GLY A 69 19.64 3.04 -10.53
N PRO A 70 20.70 2.96 -11.33
CA PRO A 70 21.36 1.70 -11.73
C PRO A 70 22.10 0.94 -10.60
N ARG A 71 21.92 1.33 -9.33
CA ARG A 71 22.65 0.81 -8.16
C ARG A 71 21.92 -0.27 -7.35
N SER A 72 20.64 -0.55 -7.59
CA SER A 72 19.88 -1.62 -6.92
C SER A 72 19.72 -2.85 -7.83
N LYS A 73 20.80 -3.63 -7.99
CA LYS A 73 20.78 -4.90 -8.78
C LYS A 73 20.49 -6.14 -7.94
N GLN A 74 20.13 -6.00 -6.66
CA GLN A 74 19.80 -7.15 -5.81
C GLN A 74 18.30 -7.46 -5.88
N PRO A 75 17.91 -8.74 -6.02
CA PRO A 75 16.50 -9.12 -5.97
C PRO A 75 15.92 -8.74 -4.61
N PHE A 76 14.70 -8.22 -4.63
CA PHE A 76 13.91 -7.99 -3.44
C PHE A 76 13.64 -9.33 -2.76
N GLN A 77 14.10 -9.52 -1.53
CA GLN A 77 13.74 -10.71 -0.75
C GLN A 77 12.60 -10.37 0.22
N PRO A 78 11.61 -11.28 0.36
CA PRO A 78 10.65 -11.21 1.44
C PRO A 78 11.35 -11.21 2.80
N VAL A 79 11.11 -10.19 3.62
CA VAL A 79 11.60 -10.14 5.00
C VAL A 79 10.44 -9.91 5.96
N ILE A 80 10.34 -10.75 6.98
CA ILE A 80 9.55 -10.46 8.16
C ILE A 80 10.45 -9.68 9.13
N ALA A 81 10.17 -8.39 9.29
CA ALA A 81 11.03 -7.48 10.01
C ALA A 81 10.58 -7.24 11.45
N SER A 82 11.57 -7.18 12.34
CA SER A 82 11.49 -6.53 13.65
C SER A 82 12.59 -5.48 13.73
N ASN A 83 12.21 -4.21 13.69
CA ASN A 83 13.13 -3.08 13.81
C ASN A 83 12.84 -2.27 15.07
N LEU A 84 13.60 -2.57 16.12
CA LEU A 84 13.45 -1.96 17.44
C LEU A 84 13.52 -0.41 17.41
N ALA A 85 14.20 0.18 16.42
CA ALA A 85 14.27 1.63 16.26
C ALA A 85 12.88 2.27 16.05
N TYR A 86 11.99 1.60 15.32
CA TYR A 86 10.66 2.10 15.00
C TYR A 86 9.62 1.77 16.07
N GLN A 87 9.89 0.80 16.95
CA GLN A 87 8.94 0.30 17.94
C GLN A 87 8.79 1.20 19.18
N GLY A 88 9.40 2.39 19.17
CA GLY A 88 9.33 3.34 20.30
C GLY A 88 7.91 3.76 20.66
N ASN A 89 6.98 3.86 19.69
CA ASN A 89 5.58 4.17 19.97
C ASN A 89 4.83 3.00 20.61
N LEU A 90 5.07 1.77 20.12
CA LEU A 90 4.53 0.55 20.70
C LEU A 90 4.92 0.42 22.18
N MET A 91 6.20 0.67 22.50
CA MET A 91 6.70 0.63 23.87
C MET A 91 6.00 1.67 24.76
N ARG A 92 5.89 2.92 24.29
CA ARG A 92 5.17 3.98 25.04
C ARG A 92 3.71 3.61 25.28
N PHE A 93 3.06 3.02 24.28
CA PHE A 93 1.68 2.56 24.37
C PHE A 93 1.52 1.43 25.41
N LEU A 94 2.28 0.35 25.31
CA LEU A 94 2.16 -0.81 26.22
C LEU A 94 2.53 -0.46 27.67
N VAL A 95 3.56 0.38 27.87
CA VAL A 95 3.91 0.92 29.19
C VAL A 95 2.80 1.81 29.73
N GLY A 96 2.30 2.74 28.92
CA GLY A 96 1.21 3.64 29.30
C GLY A 96 -0.07 2.88 29.66
N LEU A 97 -0.40 1.84 28.88
CA LEU A 97 -1.59 1.02 29.11
C LEU A 97 -1.47 0.28 30.44
N SER A 98 -0.33 -0.36 30.71
CA SER A 98 -0.06 -1.02 31.99
C SER A 98 -0.22 -0.07 33.17
N ASN A 99 0.33 1.14 33.05
CA ASN A 99 0.25 2.15 34.11
C ASN A 99 -1.19 2.66 34.33
N LEU A 100 -2.01 2.69 33.28
CA LEU A 100 -3.38 3.20 33.34
C LEU A 100 -4.38 2.15 33.83
N THR A 101 -4.21 0.88 33.45
CA THR A 101 -5.10 -0.23 33.81
C THR A 101 -4.65 -0.99 35.05
N GLY A 102 -3.36 -0.96 35.39
CA GLY A 102 -2.76 -1.77 36.47
C GLY A 102 -2.30 -3.16 36.00
N GLU A 103 -2.50 -3.51 34.74
CA GLU A 103 -2.11 -4.80 34.14
C GLU A 103 -0.62 -4.79 33.76
N ALA A 104 0.24 -5.43 34.56
CA ALA A 104 1.70 -5.38 34.35
C ALA A 104 2.16 -6.09 33.06
N LYS A 105 1.36 -7.01 32.52
CA LYS A 105 1.74 -7.90 31.40
C LYS A 105 2.19 -7.15 30.14
N TYR A 106 1.60 -5.99 29.82
CA TYR A 106 1.96 -5.26 28.60
C TYR A 106 3.35 -4.62 28.70
N LYS A 107 3.68 -4.04 29.87
CA LYS A 107 4.99 -3.49 30.14
C LYS A 107 6.05 -4.59 30.24
N GLU A 108 5.75 -5.69 30.92
CA GLU A 108 6.68 -6.82 31.00
C GLU A 108 6.96 -7.43 29.61
N ALA A 109 5.96 -7.45 28.72
CA ALA A 109 6.16 -7.84 27.33
C ALA A 109 7.22 -7.00 26.60
N CYS A 110 7.25 -5.67 26.80
CA CYS A 110 8.32 -4.83 26.29
C CYS A 110 9.68 -5.19 26.88
N LYS A 111 9.74 -5.45 28.19
CA LYS A 111 10.99 -5.77 28.89
C LYS A 111 11.55 -7.11 28.43
N GLU A 112 10.71 -8.10 28.18
CA GLU A 112 11.11 -9.39 27.58
C GLU A 112 11.72 -9.20 26.19
N CYS A 113 11.06 -8.42 25.31
CA CYS A 113 11.58 -8.09 23.99
C CYS A 113 12.97 -7.42 24.09
N LEU A 114 13.10 -6.43 24.98
CA LEU A 114 14.36 -5.71 25.19
C LEU A 114 15.49 -6.57 25.73
N ARG A 115 15.21 -7.45 26.72
CA ARG A 115 16.22 -8.41 27.22
C ARG A 115 16.72 -9.29 26.09
N TYR A 116 15.82 -9.82 25.27
CA TYR A 116 16.18 -10.64 24.13
C TYR A 116 17.05 -9.87 23.12
N TYR A 117 16.69 -8.64 22.80
CA TYR A 117 17.52 -7.78 21.94
C TYR A 117 18.92 -7.54 22.50
N PHE A 118 19.04 -7.24 23.80
CA PHE A 118 20.35 -7.05 24.43
C PHE A 118 21.19 -8.33 24.45
N GLU A 119 20.57 -9.49 24.61
CA GLU A 119 21.25 -10.78 24.68
C GLU A 119 21.69 -11.28 23.29
N HIS A 120 20.83 -11.17 22.28
CA HIS A 120 21.03 -11.82 20.99
C HIS A 120 21.43 -10.89 19.85
N TYR A 121 21.09 -9.61 19.94
CA TYR A 121 21.27 -8.65 18.84
C TYR A 121 22.12 -7.43 19.20
N ALA A 122 22.78 -7.44 20.37
CA ALA A 122 23.84 -6.49 20.69
C ALA A 122 25.18 -6.94 20.09
N VAL A 123 25.89 -6.02 19.44
CA VAL A 123 27.28 -6.26 19.01
C VAL A 123 28.25 -5.96 20.18
N PRO A 124 29.55 -6.35 20.12
CA PRO A 124 30.46 -6.21 21.25
C PRO A 124 30.56 -4.81 21.84
N ASN A 125 30.40 -3.74 21.04
CA ASN A 125 30.45 -2.37 21.57
C ASN A 125 29.15 -1.91 22.27
N GLY A 126 28.06 -2.67 22.15
CA GLY A 126 26.75 -2.41 22.75
C GLY A 126 25.69 -1.84 21.80
N LEU A 127 26.03 -1.53 20.54
CA LEU A 127 25.00 -1.17 19.55
C LEU A 127 24.06 -2.36 19.28
N LEU A 128 22.78 -2.07 19.03
CA LEU A 128 21.80 -3.06 18.61
C LEU A 128 21.68 -3.11 17.08
N GLN A 129 21.37 -4.30 16.55
CA GLN A 129 21.02 -4.48 15.13
C GLN A 129 19.64 -3.89 14.84
N MET A 130 19.58 -2.57 14.71
CA MET A 130 18.36 -1.77 14.50
C MET A 130 18.66 -0.51 13.67
N GLY A 131 17.61 0.18 13.24
CA GLY A 131 17.69 1.47 12.54
C GLY A 131 17.47 1.34 11.03
N HIS A 132 17.73 2.42 10.29
CA HIS A 132 17.39 2.52 8.86
C HIS A 132 18.14 1.53 7.95
N HIS A 133 19.21 0.91 8.45
CA HIS A 133 20.06 0.00 7.67
C HIS A 133 20.25 -1.39 8.28
N ARG A 134 19.54 -1.67 9.39
CA ARG A 134 19.59 -2.94 10.11
C ARG A 134 18.24 -3.27 10.75
N TRP A 135 17.88 -4.53 10.71
CA TRP A 135 16.69 -5.07 11.38
C TRP A 135 16.90 -6.55 11.66
N VAL A 136 16.07 -7.14 12.54
CA VAL A 136 16.02 -8.59 12.72
C VAL A 136 15.04 -9.18 11.71
N ASN A 137 15.49 -10.20 10.99
CA ASN A 137 14.67 -10.99 10.07
C ASN A 137 14.15 -12.23 10.81
N LEU A 138 12.88 -12.17 11.19
CA LEU A 138 12.20 -13.20 11.98
C LEU A 138 12.11 -14.55 11.25
N ASN A 139 12.22 -14.59 9.93
CA ASN A 139 12.22 -15.86 9.19
C ASN A 139 13.53 -16.65 9.33
N THR A 140 14.62 -15.98 9.70
CA THR A 140 15.97 -16.55 9.67
C THR A 140 16.66 -16.52 11.01
N ASP A 141 16.03 -15.91 12.03
CA ASP A 141 16.59 -15.66 13.36
C ASP A 141 17.90 -14.83 13.34
N ARG A 142 18.18 -14.17 12.20
CA ARG A 142 19.36 -13.33 11.99
C ARG A 142 18.96 -11.88 11.80
N TYR A 143 19.96 -11.01 11.78
CA TYR A 143 19.77 -9.64 11.33
C TYR A 143 20.11 -9.50 9.85
N ASP A 144 19.36 -8.64 9.18
CA ASP A 144 19.57 -8.24 7.79
C ASP A 144 19.98 -6.77 7.72
N GLY A 145 20.48 -6.34 6.55
CA GLY A 145 20.80 -4.95 6.31
C GLY A 145 21.06 -4.59 4.86
N ASN A 146 21.06 -3.29 4.59
CA ASN A 146 21.31 -2.72 3.26
C ASN A 146 22.81 -2.64 2.95
N ASP A 147 23.54 -3.73 3.16
CA ASP A 147 24.99 -3.77 2.99
C ASP A 147 25.37 -3.83 1.50
N TRP A 148 25.55 -2.66 0.88
CA TRP A 148 26.30 -2.58 -0.38
C TRP A 148 27.43 -1.55 -0.34
N PRO A 149 28.71 -2.00 -0.45
CA PRO A 149 29.15 -3.39 -0.39
C PRO A 149 28.98 -4.02 1.00
N ALA A 150 28.91 -5.36 1.04
CA ALA A 150 28.82 -6.20 2.23
C ALA A 150 29.77 -5.71 3.35
N GLY A 151 29.26 -5.52 4.58
CA GLY A 151 30.06 -5.12 5.73
C GLY A 151 30.37 -3.62 5.87
N ARG A 152 29.74 -2.74 5.08
CA ARG A 152 29.93 -1.27 5.18
C ARG A 152 28.72 -0.46 5.61
N SER A 153 27.50 -1.02 5.70
CA SER A 153 26.37 -0.24 6.22
C SER A 153 26.42 -0.20 7.74
N GLY A 154 26.36 1.01 8.28
CA GLY A 154 26.46 1.26 9.71
C GLY A 154 25.10 1.38 10.39
N HIS A 155 25.13 1.41 11.72
CA HIS A 155 24.00 1.82 12.54
C HIS A 155 23.55 3.22 12.12
N GLU A 156 22.27 3.40 11.77
CA GLU A 156 21.71 4.68 11.38
C GLU A 156 20.34 4.86 12.04
N MET A 157 20.20 5.97 12.76
CA MET A 157 18.92 6.40 13.33
C MET A 157 18.55 7.75 12.72
N LYS A 158 17.27 7.96 12.40
CA LYS A 158 16.75 9.23 11.83
C LYS A 158 15.35 9.55 12.36
N ARG A 159 15.33 10.32 13.44
CA ARG A 159 14.15 10.75 14.17
C ARG A 159 13.40 9.59 14.82
N ASP A 160 14.13 8.57 15.28
CA ASP A 160 13.53 7.33 15.79
C ASP A 160 13.14 7.43 17.27
N TYR A 161 13.92 8.15 18.07
CA TYR A 161 13.65 8.43 19.50
C TYR A 161 13.06 7.24 20.29
N PRO A 162 13.74 6.08 20.39
CA PRO A 162 13.28 4.96 21.20
C PRO A 162 12.97 5.38 22.63
N TYR A 163 12.07 4.65 23.31
CA TYR A 163 11.66 4.99 24.67
C TYR A 163 12.71 4.56 25.71
N TYR A 164 13.87 5.21 25.74
CA TYR A 164 15.00 4.82 26.59
C TYR A 164 14.72 4.62 28.08
N PRO A 165 13.73 5.27 28.72
CA PRO A 165 13.34 4.92 30.09
C PRO A 165 12.97 3.44 30.28
N ILE A 166 12.26 2.78 29.33
CA ILE A 166 11.96 1.35 29.46
C ILE A 166 13.19 0.47 29.22
N PHE A 167 14.13 0.92 28.37
CA PHE A 167 15.42 0.25 28.18
C PHE A 167 16.19 0.23 29.50
N TRP A 168 16.31 1.40 30.14
CA TRP A 168 17.01 1.56 31.41
C TRP A 168 16.36 0.78 32.56
N GLU A 169 15.03 0.76 32.63
CA GLU A 169 14.30 -0.06 33.61
C GLU A 169 14.50 -1.56 33.37
N THR A 170 14.73 -1.98 32.12
CA THR A 170 14.95 -3.38 31.76
C THR A 170 16.35 -3.84 32.12
N ASP A 171 17.36 -3.12 31.63
CA ASP A 171 18.78 -3.37 31.90
C ASP A 171 19.56 -2.05 31.81
N PRO A 172 19.89 -1.41 32.95
CA PRO A 172 20.60 -0.14 32.96
C PRO A 172 22.05 -0.26 32.48
N VAL A 173 22.69 -1.43 32.60
CA VAL A 173 24.07 -1.65 32.17
C VAL A 173 24.12 -1.75 30.65
N ALA A 174 23.29 -2.60 30.05
CA ALA A 174 23.18 -2.73 28.60
C ALA A 174 22.73 -1.42 27.95
N THR A 175 21.75 -0.73 28.55
CA THR A 175 21.28 0.58 28.08
C THR A 175 22.37 1.64 28.12
N ARG A 176 23.12 1.75 29.23
CA ARG A 176 24.26 2.68 29.31
C ARG A 176 25.26 2.41 28.21
N ARG A 177 25.64 1.14 28.01
CA ARG A 177 26.59 0.73 26.98
C ARG A 177 26.08 1.08 25.58
N MET A 178 24.83 0.75 25.26
CA MET A 178 24.19 1.04 23.98
C MET A 178 24.17 2.55 23.65
N LEU A 179 23.70 3.39 24.58
CA LEU A 179 23.63 4.84 24.37
C LEU A 179 25.02 5.47 24.24
N THR A 180 25.99 4.96 25.00
CA THR A 180 27.39 5.38 24.90
C THR A 180 28.00 4.93 23.56
N ALA A 181 27.68 3.73 23.09
CA ALA A 181 28.12 3.20 21.80
C ALA A 181 27.54 3.99 20.63
N HIS A 182 26.27 4.41 20.72
CA HIS A 182 25.64 5.30 19.74
C HIS A 182 26.47 6.57 19.56
N TRP A 183 26.87 7.22 20.65
CA TRP A 183 27.78 8.37 20.57
C TRP A 183 29.14 8.01 20.01
N SER A 184 29.83 7.04 20.61
CA SER A 184 31.18 6.67 20.22
C SER A 184 31.27 6.30 18.74
N SER A 185 30.33 5.51 18.22
CA SER A 185 30.34 5.03 16.84
C SER A 185 30.03 6.10 15.80
N HIS A 186 29.30 7.16 16.18
CA HIS A 186 28.91 8.23 15.26
C HIS A 186 29.84 9.45 15.31
N ILE A 187 30.34 9.84 16.49
CA ILE A 187 31.24 11.00 16.61
C ILE A 187 32.62 10.66 16.03
N GLN A 188 33.03 11.46 15.05
CA GLN A 188 34.33 11.36 14.38
C GLN A 188 35.31 12.41 14.93
N ASP A 189 34.80 13.59 15.32
CA ASP A 189 35.60 14.66 15.93
C ASP A 189 34.82 15.31 17.08
N TRP A 190 35.36 15.19 18.29
CA TRP A 190 34.78 15.74 19.52
C TRP A 190 35.07 17.24 19.71
N GLY A 191 35.98 17.85 18.96
CA GLY A 191 36.24 19.28 19.04
C GLY A 191 35.07 20.09 18.48
N PHE A 192 34.74 19.87 17.20
CA PHE A 192 33.70 20.65 16.50
C PHE A 192 32.40 19.87 16.21
N MET A 193 32.27 18.68 16.79
CA MET A 193 31.11 17.79 16.67
C MET A 193 30.85 17.31 15.22
N ASN A 194 31.91 16.89 14.53
CA ASN A 194 31.75 16.18 13.26
C ASN A 194 31.27 14.76 13.56
N PHE A 195 30.18 14.34 12.94
CA PHE A 195 29.66 12.98 13.09
C PHE A 195 29.29 12.38 11.74
N THR A 196 29.23 11.06 11.71
CA THR A 196 28.65 10.30 10.60
C THR A 196 27.25 9.84 10.99
N ARG A 197 26.29 9.99 10.09
CA ARG A 197 24.99 9.32 10.12
C ARG A 197 25.04 7.78 10.20
N HIS A 198 26.12 7.15 9.73
CA HIS A 198 26.34 5.69 9.80
C HIS A 198 27.43 5.38 10.84
N GLY A 199 27.03 4.88 12.01
CA GLY A 199 27.93 4.43 13.07
C GLY A 199 28.47 3.03 12.84
N SER A 200 29.73 2.79 13.21
CA SER A 200 30.34 1.47 13.07
C SER A 200 29.92 0.50 14.17
N TYR A 201 29.46 -0.70 13.78
CA TYR A 201 29.20 -1.83 14.70
C TYR A 201 30.46 -2.45 15.30
N VAL A 202 31.63 -2.22 14.70
CA VAL A 202 32.90 -2.84 15.12
C VAL A 202 33.83 -1.86 15.82
N LYS A 203 33.44 -0.58 16.00
CA LYS A 203 34.26 0.38 16.73
C LYS A 203 34.31 -0.01 18.20
N GLU A 204 35.52 -0.22 18.72
CA GLU A 204 35.73 -0.49 20.14
C GLU A 204 35.26 0.70 21.00
N LEU A 205 34.53 0.38 22.07
CA LEU A 205 34.03 1.38 23.01
C LEU A 205 34.92 1.42 24.26
N ASN A 206 35.44 2.61 24.58
CA ASN A 206 36.07 2.87 25.87
C ASN A 206 35.14 3.73 26.74
N GLU A 207 34.30 3.07 27.55
CA GLU A 207 33.35 3.73 28.46
C GLU A 207 34.03 4.67 29.48
N LYS A 208 35.31 4.46 29.80
CA LYS A 208 36.03 5.28 30.79
C LYS A 208 36.41 6.66 30.24
N THR A 209 36.70 6.76 28.94
CA THR A 209 37.28 7.97 28.34
C THR A 209 36.36 8.65 27.32
N VAL A 210 35.32 7.97 26.84
CA VAL A 210 34.41 8.50 25.80
C VAL A 210 33.79 9.85 26.14
N TRP A 211 33.46 10.11 27.41
CA TRP A 211 32.88 11.40 27.84
C TRP A 211 33.90 12.42 28.34
N SER A 212 35.17 12.02 28.49
CA SER A 212 36.27 12.84 29.01
C SER A 212 37.15 13.40 27.89
N GLN A 213 36.54 13.70 26.74
CA GLN A 213 37.24 14.19 25.56
C GLN A 213 37.67 15.66 25.76
N PRO A 214 38.75 16.13 25.11
CA PRO A 214 39.18 17.52 25.24
C PRO A 214 38.09 18.52 24.81
N VAL A 215 37.77 19.47 25.68
CA VAL A 215 36.80 20.53 25.39
C VAL A 215 37.49 21.66 24.63
N THR A 216 37.17 21.82 23.35
CA THR A 216 37.72 22.91 22.53
C THR A 216 36.82 24.15 22.54
N LYS A 217 37.26 25.26 21.93
CA LYS A 217 36.40 26.42 21.67
C LYS A 217 35.24 26.02 20.73
N PRO A 218 34.00 26.52 20.96
CA PRO A 218 32.88 26.27 20.05
C PRO A 218 33.20 26.73 18.63
N VAL A 219 32.87 25.90 17.65
CA VAL A 219 32.88 26.27 16.23
C VAL A 219 31.53 26.85 15.87
N LYS A 220 31.51 27.95 15.12
CA LYS A 220 30.30 28.65 14.65
C LYS A 220 30.25 28.65 13.12
N GLY A 221 29.04 28.62 12.56
CA GLY A 221 28.83 28.53 11.12
C GLY A 221 29.13 27.15 10.51
N ILE A 222 29.06 27.09 9.19
CA ILE A 222 29.26 25.85 8.41
C ILE A 222 30.75 25.66 8.12
N VAL A 223 31.28 24.48 8.42
CA VAL A 223 32.68 24.11 8.13
C VAL A 223 32.74 22.89 7.23
N LYS A 224 33.91 22.48 6.74
CA LYS A 224 34.08 21.25 5.96
C LYS A 224 34.13 20.02 6.87
N GLY A 225 33.48 18.94 6.45
CA GLY A 225 33.34 17.68 7.22
C GLY A 225 32.31 16.73 6.60
N ASN A 226 31.69 15.89 7.43
CA ASN A 226 30.75 14.84 6.99
C ASN A 226 29.32 15.39 6.74
N LEU A 227 28.41 14.50 6.34
CA LEU A 227 26.96 14.77 6.28
C LEU A 227 26.35 14.66 7.69
N THR A 228 26.32 15.78 8.40
CA THR A 228 25.81 15.92 9.78
C THR A 228 24.32 16.28 9.80
N PHE A 229 23.49 15.55 9.05
CA PHE A 229 22.04 15.78 8.98
C PHE A 229 21.42 15.84 10.38
N PHE A 230 20.62 16.87 10.63
CA PHE A 230 19.94 17.01 11.92
C PHE A 230 19.05 15.80 12.22
N ASP A 231 18.46 15.14 11.21
CA ASP A 231 17.64 13.95 11.41
C ASP A 231 18.38 12.87 12.22
N SER A 232 19.62 12.54 11.85
CA SER A 232 20.47 11.61 12.63
C SER A 232 21.12 12.27 13.85
N GLY A 233 21.51 13.55 13.72
CA GLY A 233 22.08 14.30 14.84
C GLY A 233 21.12 14.39 16.03
N SER A 234 19.82 14.46 15.76
CA SER A 234 18.77 14.55 16.76
C SER A 234 18.66 13.29 17.62
N ASP A 235 18.82 12.09 17.05
CA ASP A 235 18.87 10.84 17.82
C ASP A 235 20.13 10.76 18.68
N ILE A 236 21.28 11.23 18.17
CA ILE A 236 22.53 11.30 18.94
C ILE A 236 22.33 12.27 20.13
N ILE A 237 21.81 13.47 19.89
CA ILE A 237 21.49 14.46 20.94
C ILE A 237 20.51 13.85 21.96
N TYR A 238 19.43 13.23 21.49
CA TYR A 238 18.40 12.64 22.34
C TYR A 238 18.96 11.52 23.21
N ALA A 239 19.75 10.60 22.64
CA ALA A 239 20.43 9.52 23.36
C ALA A 239 21.38 10.05 24.44
N GLY A 240 22.18 11.08 24.13
CA GLY A 240 23.14 11.66 25.07
C GLY A 240 22.46 12.38 26.24
N ALA A 241 21.41 13.15 25.95
CA ALA A 241 20.65 13.84 26.98
C ALA A 241 19.87 12.87 27.87
N GLN A 242 19.21 11.86 27.29
CA GLN A 242 18.50 10.81 28.04
C GLN A 242 19.47 9.98 28.88
N LEU A 243 20.66 9.63 28.36
CA LEU A 243 21.69 8.97 29.16
C LEU A 243 22.10 9.83 30.36
N GLY A 244 22.28 11.13 30.17
CA GLY A 244 22.61 12.03 31.27
C GLY A 244 21.52 12.09 32.35
N ILE A 245 20.24 12.09 31.95
CA ILE A 245 19.10 12.02 32.87
C ILE A 245 19.07 10.70 33.63
N LEU A 246 19.07 9.58 32.91
CA LEU A 246 18.87 8.23 33.46
C LEU A 246 20.04 7.80 34.34
N ASN A 247 21.28 8.11 33.92
CA ASN A 247 22.50 7.78 34.65
C ASN A 247 22.88 8.84 35.69
N LYS A 248 22.15 9.97 35.76
CA LYS A 248 22.47 11.13 36.60
C LYS A 248 23.92 11.61 36.41
N ASP A 249 24.35 11.70 35.15
CA ASP A 249 25.70 12.09 34.74
C ASP A 249 25.63 13.27 33.77
N ASP A 250 26.25 14.40 34.14
CA ASP A 250 26.18 15.61 33.32
C ASP A 250 27.13 15.57 32.11
N ARG A 251 28.07 14.63 32.03
CA ARG A 251 29.04 14.60 30.93
C ARG A 251 28.39 14.25 29.58
N PRO A 252 27.58 13.18 29.44
CA PRO A 252 26.83 12.93 28.21
C PRO A 252 25.90 14.10 27.84
N LEU A 253 25.25 14.71 28.83
CA LEU A 253 24.36 15.86 28.63
C LEU A 253 25.11 17.08 28.09
N PHE A 254 26.30 17.38 28.61
CA PHE A 254 27.15 18.47 28.10
C PHE A 254 27.44 18.28 26.60
N TRP A 255 27.83 17.07 26.19
CA TRP A 255 28.10 16.79 24.78
C TRP A 255 26.85 16.84 23.92
N ALA A 256 25.71 16.36 24.40
CA ALA A 256 24.43 16.48 23.72
C ALA A 256 24.04 17.94 23.49
N GLN A 257 24.18 18.80 24.51
CA GLN A 257 23.94 20.23 24.38
C GLN A 257 24.93 20.88 23.40
N ARG A 258 26.21 20.48 23.43
CA ARG A 258 27.24 21.00 22.52
C ARG A 258 26.98 20.62 21.07
N LEU A 259 26.52 19.39 20.80
CA LEU A 259 26.12 18.98 19.46
C LEU A 259 24.88 19.75 18.99
N TYR A 260 23.87 19.90 19.84
CA TYR A 260 22.69 20.71 19.51
C TYR A 260 23.06 22.18 19.22
N ALA A 261 24.00 22.74 19.98
CA ALA A 261 24.51 24.09 19.80
C ALA A 261 25.15 24.30 18.43
N ARG A 262 25.70 23.27 17.77
CA ARG A 262 26.26 23.44 16.41
C ARG A 262 25.21 23.85 15.39
N TYR A 263 23.97 23.39 15.52
CA TYR A 263 22.88 23.82 14.65
C TYR A 263 22.42 25.23 15.01
N ALA A 264 22.26 25.51 16.30
CA ALA A 264 21.83 26.82 16.79
C ALA A 264 22.83 27.94 16.46
N ASP A 265 24.12 27.72 16.72
CA ASP A 265 25.22 28.67 16.49
C ASP A 265 25.58 28.81 14.99
N SER A 266 24.97 27.99 14.14
CA SER A 266 25.12 28.07 12.68
C SER A 266 23.86 28.54 11.97
N ALA A 267 22.83 28.95 12.72
CA ALA A 267 21.66 29.61 12.15
C ALA A 267 22.04 30.89 11.43
N HIS A 268 21.33 31.20 10.35
CA HIS A 268 21.64 32.38 9.54
C HIS A 268 21.38 33.66 10.37
N PRO A 269 22.33 34.61 10.41
CA PRO A 269 22.27 35.75 11.34
C PRO A 269 21.05 36.66 11.13
N ASP A 270 20.58 36.80 9.89
CA ASP A 270 19.46 37.71 9.57
C ASP A 270 18.08 37.07 9.74
N THR A 271 17.97 35.76 9.49
CA THR A 271 16.67 35.07 9.51
C THR A 271 16.45 34.27 10.79
N GLY A 272 17.53 33.88 11.48
CA GLY A 272 17.48 32.96 12.62
C GLY A 272 17.14 31.50 12.24
N LEU A 273 17.06 31.21 10.94
CA LEU A 273 16.76 29.87 10.45
C LEU A 273 18.00 28.96 10.60
N PRO A 274 17.85 27.79 11.24
CA PRO A 274 18.96 26.86 11.42
C PRO A 274 19.27 26.08 10.13
N PRO A 275 20.53 25.62 9.94
CA PRO A 275 20.89 24.77 8.81
C PRO A 275 20.41 23.33 9.03
N TRP A 276 20.22 22.59 7.94
CA TRP A 276 19.91 21.16 7.97
C TRP A 276 21.09 20.31 8.47
N HIS A 277 22.34 20.74 8.21
CA HIS A 277 23.57 20.13 8.73
C HIS A 277 24.70 21.16 8.85
N HIS A 278 25.67 20.96 9.75
CA HIS A 278 26.66 21.98 10.11
C HIS A 278 28.08 21.75 9.57
N THR A 279 28.31 20.72 8.75
CA THR A 279 29.65 20.36 8.26
C THR A 279 29.80 20.00 6.77
N SER A 280 28.75 19.97 5.96
CA SER A 280 28.91 19.63 4.53
C SER A 280 28.72 20.88 3.67
N LEU A 281 29.67 21.10 2.76
CA LEU A 281 29.66 22.17 1.75
C LEU A 281 29.21 21.64 0.38
N ARG A 282 28.41 20.58 0.38
CA ARG A 282 27.84 20.02 -0.85
C ARG A 282 26.81 20.99 -1.42
N GLU A 283 26.84 21.13 -2.73
CA GLU A 283 25.88 21.92 -3.49
C GLU A 283 25.15 21.04 -4.51
N PHE A 284 23.87 21.35 -4.75
CA PHE A 284 23.09 20.88 -5.88
C PHE A 284 22.91 21.99 -6.91
N GLY A 285 22.27 21.68 -8.04
CA GLY A 285 22.03 22.65 -9.12
C GLY A 285 23.19 22.72 -10.11
N SER A 286 23.14 23.72 -11.00
CA SER A 286 24.22 24.01 -11.93
C SER A 286 25.31 24.84 -11.25
N GLN A 287 26.47 24.97 -11.90
CA GLN A 287 27.56 25.82 -11.42
C GLN A 287 27.15 27.30 -11.31
N ASP A 288 26.23 27.75 -12.17
CA ASP A 288 25.73 29.12 -12.18
C ASP A 288 24.62 29.34 -11.14
N GLU A 289 23.99 28.26 -10.66
CA GLU A 289 22.88 28.29 -9.72
C GLU A 289 23.05 27.28 -8.58
N PRO A 290 24.11 27.38 -7.77
CA PRO A 290 24.35 26.44 -6.69
C PRO A 290 23.27 26.55 -5.61
N VAL A 291 22.91 25.40 -5.05
CA VAL A 291 22.00 25.25 -3.91
C VAL A 291 22.72 24.48 -2.82
N PRO A 292 23.20 25.15 -1.76
CA PRO A 292 23.90 24.47 -0.68
C PRO A 292 22.95 23.52 0.09
N GLU A 293 23.32 22.25 0.20
CA GLU A 293 22.50 21.20 0.86
C GLU A 293 22.19 21.58 2.31
N TYR A 294 23.16 22.18 3.02
CA TYR A 294 23.01 22.58 4.42
C TYR A 294 21.97 23.67 4.64
N ALA A 295 21.70 24.48 3.61
CA ALA A 295 20.81 25.63 3.69
C ALA A 295 19.35 25.25 3.47
N LEU A 296 19.05 24.02 3.05
CA LEU A 296 17.69 23.61 2.68
C LEU A 296 16.74 23.58 3.88
N ILE A 297 15.59 24.21 3.70
CA ILE A 297 14.42 24.14 4.58
C ILE A 297 13.21 23.80 3.72
N THR A 298 13.08 22.51 3.44
CA THR A 298 12.07 21.91 2.57
C THR A 298 11.29 20.83 3.31
N ALA A 299 10.22 20.30 2.71
CA ALA A 299 9.42 19.24 3.33
C ALA A 299 10.27 18.05 3.82
N GLY A 300 11.35 17.72 3.11
CA GLY A 300 12.27 16.62 3.47
C GLY A 300 13.43 17.00 4.40
N SER A 301 13.69 18.29 4.62
CA SER A 301 14.85 18.78 5.40
C SER A 301 14.47 19.64 6.61
N ALA A 302 13.19 19.97 6.77
CA ALA A 302 12.66 20.71 7.93
C ALA A 302 12.56 19.88 9.23
N GLY A 303 13.20 18.70 9.30
CA GLY A 303 13.10 17.77 10.44
C GLY A 303 13.44 18.40 11.79
N LEU A 304 14.35 19.39 11.83
CA LEU A 304 14.69 20.17 13.03
C LEU A 304 13.50 20.96 13.59
N MET A 305 12.61 21.44 12.72
CA MET A 305 11.45 22.24 13.15
C MET A 305 10.18 21.42 13.35
N ILE A 306 10.21 20.14 12.98
CA ILE A 306 9.06 19.22 13.03
C ILE A 306 9.35 18.13 14.08
N ASN A 307 9.66 16.90 13.67
CA ASN A 307 9.83 15.77 14.58
C ASN A 307 10.97 15.98 15.58
N GLY A 308 12.13 16.42 15.10
CA GLY A 308 13.25 16.69 15.98
C GLY A 308 13.03 17.92 16.86
N GLY A 309 12.21 18.87 16.41
CA GLY A 309 11.74 19.98 17.22
C GLY A 309 10.95 19.51 18.43
N VAL A 310 10.00 18.58 18.21
CA VAL A 310 9.26 17.91 19.29
C VAL A 310 10.21 17.20 20.25
N ALA A 311 11.16 16.40 19.75
CA ALA A 311 12.11 15.68 20.60
C ALA A 311 12.96 16.63 21.46
N MET A 312 13.47 17.73 20.90
CA MET A 312 14.24 18.73 21.66
C MET A 312 13.37 19.44 22.71
N LEU A 313 12.11 19.74 22.41
CA LEU A 313 11.18 20.32 23.38
C LEU A 313 10.83 19.31 24.50
N ARG A 314 10.72 18.02 24.19
CA ARG A 314 10.55 16.95 25.20
C ARG A 314 11.76 16.83 26.10
N LEU A 315 12.99 16.88 25.57
CA LEU A 315 14.20 17.01 26.40
C LEU A 315 14.15 18.25 27.29
N GLY A 316 13.60 19.34 26.76
CA GLY A 316 13.27 20.53 27.53
C GLY A 316 12.47 20.18 28.79
N ASP A 317 11.35 19.46 28.68
CA ASP A 317 10.56 19.01 29.84
C ASP A 317 11.35 18.04 30.75
N ASP A 318 11.93 16.98 30.18
CA ASP A 318 12.57 15.88 30.92
C ASP A 318 13.77 16.34 31.76
N LEU A 319 14.51 17.35 31.30
CA LEU A 319 15.67 17.92 31.98
C LEU A 319 15.32 18.90 33.11
N GLY A 320 14.04 19.23 33.31
CA GLY A 320 13.62 20.22 34.31
C GLY A 320 14.34 21.56 34.12
N ASP A 321 15.03 22.04 35.15
CA ASP A 321 15.76 23.33 35.09
C ASP A 321 16.92 23.29 34.08
N LYS A 322 17.59 22.14 33.91
CA LYS A 322 18.68 21.97 32.93
C LYS A 322 18.21 22.03 31.48
N GLY A 323 16.90 21.94 31.24
CA GLY A 323 16.27 22.00 29.91
C GLY A 323 16.18 23.41 29.31
N GLY A 324 16.53 24.46 30.05
CA GLY A 324 16.33 25.85 29.62
C GLY A 324 16.98 26.21 28.28
N TYR A 325 18.13 25.63 27.94
CA TYR A 325 18.77 25.85 26.63
C TYR A 325 17.91 25.31 25.48
N TYR A 326 17.45 24.06 25.57
CA TYR A 326 16.59 23.44 24.55
C TYR A 326 15.31 24.24 24.29
N ARG A 327 14.64 24.68 25.36
CA ARG A 327 13.40 25.47 25.27
C ARG A 327 13.61 26.79 24.56
N ARG A 328 14.63 27.57 24.95
CA ARG A 328 14.91 28.89 24.37
C ARG A 328 15.38 28.80 22.91
N THR A 329 16.24 27.83 22.61
CA THR A 329 16.75 27.64 21.25
C THR A 329 15.63 27.25 20.28
N MET A 330 14.77 26.29 20.66
CA MET A 330 13.66 25.89 19.80
C MET A 330 12.61 27.00 19.64
N LEU A 331 12.34 27.79 20.69
CA LEU A 331 11.49 28.99 20.58
C LEU A 331 12.01 29.95 19.50
N SER A 332 13.32 30.25 19.52
CA SER A 332 13.94 31.12 18.52
C SER A 332 13.77 30.57 17.10
N HIS A 333 14.06 29.27 16.91
CA HIS A 333 13.95 28.64 15.59
C HIS A 333 12.50 28.55 15.09
N LEU A 334 11.53 28.25 15.96
CA LEU A 334 10.12 28.18 15.56
C LEU A 334 9.57 29.56 15.19
N ARG A 335 9.99 30.63 15.87
CA ARG A 335 9.64 32.01 15.46
C ARG A 335 10.18 32.34 14.08
N ALA A 336 11.45 32.03 13.81
CA ALA A 336 12.04 32.18 12.48
C ALA A 336 11.28 31.35 11.43
N TYR A 337 11.00 30.09 11.73
CA TYR A 337 10.31 29.19 10.82
C TYR A 337 8.90 29.67 10.47
N ALA A 338 8.13 30.14 11.46
CA ALA A 338 6.82 30.77 11.24
C ALA A 338 6.92 31.99 10.32
N LYS A 339 7.87 32.90 10.64
CA LYS A 339 8.02 34.18 9.95
C LYS A 339 8.35 34.02 8.47
N TYR A 340 9.27 33.12 8.13
CA TYR A 340 9.77 33.00 6.76
C TYR A 340 9.02 31.92 5.97
N CYS A 341 8.80 30.75 6.57
CA CYS A 341 8.35 29.57 5.85
C CYS A 341 6.83 29.36 5.86
N TYR A 342 6.09 29.91 6.82
CA TYR A 342 4.64 29.67 6.93
C TYR A 342 3.77 30.78 6.33
N ARG A 343 2.71 30.39 5.61
CA ARG A 343 1.70 31.28 5.03
C ARG A 343 0.35 31.08 5.74
N PRO A 344 0.03 31.88 6.77
CA PRO A 344 -1.18 31.67 7.59
C PRO A 344 -2.50 31.82 6.80
N LYS A 345 -2.53 32.66 5.76
CA LYS A 345 -3.75 32.89 4.96
C LYS A 345 -4.24 31.67 4.18
N VAL A 346 -3.34 30.76 3.84
CA VAL A 346 -3.64 29.55 3.02
C VAL A 346 -3.25 28.26 3.73
N ASN A 347 -2.68 28.36 4.93
CA ASN A 347 -2.16 27.25 5.71
C ASN A 347 -1.11 26.38 4.99
N GLU A 348 -0.10 27.03 4.39
CA GLU A 348 0.96 26.34 3.64
C GLU A 348 2.36 26.70 4.15
N MET A 349 3.24 25.71 4.20
CA MET A 349 4.68 25.82 4.38
C MET A 349 5.38 25.93 3.03
N ARG A 350 6.41 26.78 2.93
CA ARG A 350 7.20 27.00 1.71
C ARG A 350 8.61 26.45 1.82
N ASN A 351 9.17 26.12 0.66
CA ASN A 351 10.54 25.65 0.50
C ASN A 351 11.48 26.85 0.46
N TYR A 352 12.38 26.93 1.43
CA TYR A 352 13.30 28.06 1.60
C TYR A 352 14.73 27.57 1.68
N LEU A 353 15.66 28.47 1.35
CA LEU A 353 16.99 28.42 1.94
C LEU A 353 16.98 29.16 3.28
N PHE A 354 17.84 28.75 4.19
CA PHE A 354 17.98 29.34 5.53
C PHE A 354 18.36 30.83 5.50
N ASP A 355 18.83 31.39 4.38
CA ASP A 355 19.12 32.81 4.19
C ASP A 355 17.88 33.64 3.85
N GLY A 356 16.72 32.99 3.65
CA GLY A 356 15.46 33.64 3.29
C GLY A 356 15.11 33.57 1.80
N THR A 357 15.90 32.87 0.98
CA THR A 357 15.59 32.67 -0.43
C THR A 357 14.40 31.71 -0.60
N ASP A 358 13.30 32.20 -1.17
CA ASP A 358 12.16 31.36 -1.58
C ASP A 358 12.52 30.57 -2.85
N LEU A 359 12.57 29.24 -2.74
CA LEU A 359 13.03 28.37 -3.83
C LEU A 359 12.05 28.35 -5.01
N ALA A 360 10.75 28.51 -4.77
CA ALA A 360 9.76 28.56 -5.85
C ALA A 360 9.88 29.88 -6.64
N GLU A 361 10.14 30.99 -5.96
CA GLU A 361 10.36 32.29 -6.63
C GLU A 361 11.71 32.35 -7.34
N ARG A 362 12.75 31.72 -6.77
CA ARG A 362 14.04 31.54 -7.45
C ARG A 362 13.87 30.75 -8.75
N GLU A 363 13.16 29.62 -8.71
CA GLU A 363 12.89 28.79 -9.89
C GLU A 363 12.13 29.57 -10.98
N LYS A 364 11.13 30.37 -10.60
CA LYS A 364 10.40 31.23 -11.55
C LYS A 364 11.28 32.26 -12.24
N LYS A 365 12.25 32.85 -11.51
CA LYS A 365 13.19 33.82 -12.07
C LYS A 365 14.20 33.17 -13.01
N ASN A 366 14.56 31.92 -12.76
CA ASN A 366 15.56 31.18 -13.52
C ASN A 366 14.95 30.45 -14.74
N ALA A 367 13.62 30.39 -14.84
CA ALA A 367 12.94 29.81 -15.99
C ALA A 367 13.27 30.55 -17.30
N LYS A 368 13.59 29.80 -18.35
CA LYS A 368 13.93 30.36 -19.66
C LYS A 368 12.72 30.99 -20.34
N PRO A 369 12.90 32.02 -21.19
CA PRO A 369 11.81 32.59 -21.97
C PRO A 369 11.06 31.53 -22.78
N GLY A 370 9.77 31.38 -22.54
CA GLY A 370 8.90 30.41 -23.23
C GLY A 370 8.77 29.04 -22.56
N GLU A 371 9.51 28.78 -21.48
CA GLU A 371 9.40 27.53 -20.70
C GLU A 371 8.62 27.77 -19.39
N PRO A 372 7.67 26.90 -19.01
CA PRO A 372 7.01 27.01 -17.71
C PRO A 372 8.01 26.66 -16.60
N PRO A 373 7.96 27.36 -15.45
CA PRO A 373 8.85 27.07 -14.33
C PRO A 373 8.60 25.65 -13.78
N SER A 374 9.67 25.02 -13.29
CA SER A 374 9.58 23.72 -12.63
C SER A 374 8.63 23.79 -11.42
N ASN A 375 7.90 22.70 -11.19
CA ASN A 375 7.02 22.55 -10.04
C ASN A 375 7.68 21.76 -8.89
N ALA A 376 9.00 21.68 -8.84
CA ALA A 376 9.76 20.90 -7.85
C ALA A 376 9.53 21.38 -6.40
N TRP A 377 9.29 22.68 -6.20
CA TRP A 377 9.21 23.32 -4.87
C TRP A 377 7.77 23.56 -4.42
N ARG A 378 6.91 22.54 -4.48
CA ARG A 378 5.51 22.67 -4.06
C ARG A 378 5.41 22.97 -2.55
N PRO A 379 4.57 23.95 -2.15
CA PRO A 379 4.21 24.11 -0.74
C PRO A 379 3.55 22.85 -0.18
N TRP A 380 3.56 22.70 1.14
CA TRP A 380 2.89 21.60 1.85
C TRP A 380 2.15 22.11 3.08
N ASN A 381 1.13 21.38 3.54
CA ASN A 381 0.39 21.78 4.73
C ASN A 381 1.15 21.43 6.02
N PRO A 382 1.03 22.24 7.10
CA PRO A 382 1.59 21.89 8.40
C PRO A 382 1.08 20.55 8.90
N ALA A 383 1.97 19.56 9.01
CA ALA A 383 1.65 18.23 9.52
C ALA A 383 1.42 18.25 11.05
N PRO A 384 0.76 17.23 11.64
CA PRO A 384 0.47 17.17 13.08
C PRO A 384 1.69 17.38 13.99
N ALA A 385 2.86 16.84 13.62
CA ALA A 385 4.10 17.05 14.37
C ALA A 385 4.56 18.51 14.40
N THR A 386 4.24 19.30 13.37
CA THR A 386 4.46 20.76 13.36
C THR A 386 3.58 21.42 14.40
N LEU A 387 2.27 21.14 14.39
CA LEU A 387 1.34 21.68 15.40
C LEU A 387 1.76 21.28 16.82
N LEU A 388 2.22 20.04 17.01
CA LEU A 388 2.73 19.55 18.28
C LEU A 388 3.96 20.34 18.76
N ALA A 389 4.92 20.61 17.87
CA ALA A 389 6.09 21.43 18.22
C ALA A 389 5.68 22.83 18.71
N TYR A 390 4.76 23.50 18.00
CA TYR A 390 4.25 24.81 18.41
C TYR A 390 3.44 24.74 19.71
N ALA A 391 2.63 23.70 19.92
CA ALA A 391 1.84 23.53 21.15
C ALA A 391 2.73 23.31 22.39
N ILE A 392 3.75 22.46 22.30
CA ILE A 392 4.71 22.26 23.39
C ILE A 392 5.51 23.55 23.62
N CYS A 393 5.99 24.20 22.55
CA CYS A 393 6.75 25.44 22.65
C CYS A 393 5.93 26.54 23.33
N TYR A 394 4.64 26.69 22.99
CA TYR A 394 3.74 27.62 23.65
C TYR A 394 3.59 27.28 25.14
N ARG A 395 3.33 26.01 25.50
CA ARG A 395 3.22 25.62 26.91
C ARG A 395 4.48 25.98 27.71
N GLN A 396 5.65 25.85 27.10
CA GLN A 396 6.94 26.09 27.75
C GLN A 396 7.36 27.56 27.79
N SER A 397 6.85 28.42 26.90
CA SER A 397 7.28 29.82 26.75
C SER A 397 6.19 30.85 27.01
N SER A 398 4.93 30.45 26.89
CA SER A 398 3.76 31.32 26.77
C SER A 398 3.86 32.36 25.64
N ASP A 399 4.72 32.18 24.64
CA ASP A 399 5.01 33.19 23.60
C ASP A 399 3.79 33.50 22.70
N GLY A 400 3.56 34.78 22.41
CA GLY A 400 2.40 35.23 21.65
C GLY A 400 2.48 34.94 20.14
N GLU A 401 3.66 35.01 19.53
CA GLU A 401 3.84 34.70 18.11
C GLU A 401 3.67 33.21 17.85
N ILE A 402 4.15 32.37 18.78
CA ILE A 402 3.92 30.93 18.76
C ILE A 402 2.42 30.62 18.85
N TRP A 403 1.68 31.28 19.75
CA TRP A 403 0.23 31.11 19.86
C TRP A 403 -0.51 31.46 18.57
N GLU A 404 -0.25 32.64 17.99
CA GLU A 404 -0.95 33.07 16.77
C GLU A 404 -0.61 32.21 15.55
N THR A 405 0.62 31.69 15.50
CA THR A 405 1.02 30.71 14.48
C THR A 405 0.26 29.40 14.65
N LEU A 406 0.24 28.84 15.86
CA LEU A 406 -0.51 27.63 16.18
C LEU A 406 -2.00 27.80 15.90
N ARG A 407 -2.59 28.94 16.28
CA ARG A 407 -3.99 29.28 16.02
C ARG A 407 -4.31 29.27 14.53
N SER A 408 -3.43 29.81 13.70
CA SER A 408 -3.56 29.78 12.24
C SER A 408 -3.48 28.34 11.70
N MET A 409 -2.53 27.55 12.21
CA MET A 409 -2.37 26.14 11.81
C MET A 409 -3.59 25.29 12.19
N CYS A 410 -4.18 25.50 13.38
CA CYS A 410 -5.38 24.82 13.82
C CYS A 410 -6.58 25.15 12.93
N ARG A 411 -6.80 26.44 12.61
CA ARG A 411 -7.87 26.85 11.68
C ARG A 411 -7.72 26.20 10.31
N GLY A 412 -6.50 26.15 9.79
CA GLY A 412 -6.23 25.56 8.48
C GLY A 412 -6.22 24.02 8.44
N ASN A 413 -6.18 23.35 9.60
CA ASN A 413 -6.31 21.90 9.74
C ASN A 413 -7.73 21.51 10.20
N ASP A 414 -8.74 22.34 9.91
CA ASP A 414 -10.15 22.10 10.23
C ASP A 414 -10.45 21.88 11.75
N LEU A 415 -9.58 22.37 12.63
CA LEU A 415 -9.76 22.26 14.09
C LEU A 415 -10.61 23.40 14.67
N GLY A 416 -10.89 24.42 13.87
CA GLY A 416 -11.50 25.68 14.31
C GLY A 416 -10.50 26.63 14.97
N ASP A 417 -11.02 27.55 15.77
CA ASP A 417 -10.24 28.60 16.42
C ASP A 417 -9.92 28.22 17.88
N ILE A 418 -8.63 28.05 18.19
CA ILE A 418 -8.17 27.77 19.55
C ILE A 418 -8.32 28.94 20.53
N GLY A 419 -8.82 30.09 20.08
CA GLY A 419 -9.14 31.25 20.90
C GLY A 419 -7.99 32.25 21.01
N GLU A 420 -8.23 33.31 21.78
CA GLU A 420 -7.19 34.27 22.13
C GLU A 420 -6.15 33.63 23.08
N ARG A 421 -5.00 34.31 23.22
CA ARG A 421 -3.87 33.84 24.03
C ARG A 421 -4.33 33.38 25.42
N GLY A 422 -3.85 32.21 25.82
CA GLY A 422 -4.25 31.53 27.05
C GLY A 422 -5.51 30.68 26.90
N GLY A 423 -6.02 30.47 25.69
CA GLY A 423 -7.20 29.65 25.41
C GLY A 423 -8.51 30.31 25.84
N LYS A 424 -8.59 31.64 25.71
CA LYS A 424 -9.79 32.41 26.01
C LYS A 424 -10.75 32.37 24.82
N SER A 425 -12.02 32.12 25.11
CA SER A 425 -13.11 32.11 24.12
C SER A 425 -12.81 31.26 22.86
N PRO A 426 -12.35 30.00 22.97
CA PRO A 426 -12.10 29.15 21.82
C PRO A 426 -13.42 28.80 21.11
N VAL A 427 -13.36 28.74 19.78
CA VAL A 427 -14.47 28.34 18.90
C VAL A 427 -13.97 27.18 18.04
N LEU A 428 -13.90 26.00 18.64
CA LEU A 428 -13.40 24.78 18.00
C LEU A 428 -14.44 24.17 17.06
N ASN A 429 -13.97 23.46 16.03
CA ASN A 429 -14.84 22.74 15.11
C ASN A 429 -15.19 21.34 15.63
N LEU A 430 -16.18 21.22 16.50
CA LEU A 430 -16.68 19.93 17.00
C LEU A 430 -17.48 19.14 15.94
N ALA A 431 -17.66 19.69 14.73
CA ALA A 431 -18.26 19.00 13.58
C ALA A 431 -17.23 18.55 12.55
N THR A 432 -15.93 18.64 12.86
CA THR A 432 -14.84 18.21 11.98
C THR A 432 -14.98 16.74 11.57
N LYS A 433 -14.50 16.41 10.37
CA LYS A 433 -14.41 15.04 9.85
C LYS A 433 -13.00 14.45 9.94
N GLU A 434 -12.08 15.18 10.57
CA GLU A 434 -10.69 14.77 10.74
C GLU A 434 -10.59 13.44 11.47
N THR A 435 -9.69 12.59 10.97
CA THR A 435 -9.40 11.25 11.50
C THR A 435 -7.93 11.06 11.82
N GLU A 436 -7.09 12.06 11.55
CA GLU A 436 -5.67 12.03 11.86
C GLU A 436 -5.47 12.11 13.38
N THR A 437 -5.22 10.96 14.01
CA THR A 437 -5.14 10.84 15.47
C THR A 437 -3.93 11.57 16.05
N ASN A 438 -2.87 11.81 15.28
CA ASN A 438 -1.72 12.58 15.76
C ASN A 438 -2.06 14.05 16.06
N LEU A 439 -3.19 14.57 15.57
CA LEU A 439 -3.72 15.90 15.96
C LEU A 439 -4.22 15.94 17.42
N ILE A 440 -4.41 14.79 18.07
CA ILE A 440 -4.78 14.73 19.49
C ILE A 440 -3.62 15.22 20.37
N PHE A 441 -2.36 14.93 20.02
CA PHE A 441 -1.21 15.34 20.82
C PHE A 441 -1.13 16.87 21.02
N PRO A 442 -1.20 17.73 19.98
CA PRO A 442 -1.21 19.18 20.19
C PRO A 442 -2.43 19.66 20.99
N LEU A 443 -3.61 19.03 20.85
CA LEU A 443 -4.80 19.37 21.63
C LEU A 443 -4.64 19.07 23.13
N VAL A 444 -3.99 17.94 23.46
CA VAL A 444 -3.64 17.62 24.85
C VAL A 444 -2.62 18.62 25.40
N GLU A 445 -1.65 19.06 24.60
CA GLU A 445 -0.69 20.10 25.03
C GLU A 445 -1.37 21.47 25.21
N LEU A 446 -2.36 21.83 24.39
CA LEU A 446 -3.20 23.02 24.59
C LEU A 446 -4.01 22.92 25.89
N PHE A 447 -4.62 21.77 26.18
CA PHE A 447 -5.27 21.51 27.46
C PHE A 447 -4.29 21.69 28.63
N ARG A 448 -3.08 21.12 28.55
CA ARG A 448 -2.05 21.27 29.59
C ARG A 448 -1.60 22.73 29.77
N ALA A 449 -1.59 23.52 28.70
CA ALA A 449 -1.17 24.93 28.75
C ALA A 449 -2.23 25.88 29.31
N THR A 450 -3.51 25.50 29.24
CA THR A 450 -4.64 26.42 29.48
C THR A 450 -5.63 25.94 30.54
N GLY A 451 -5.65 24.63 30.84
CA GLY A 451 -6.67 23.98 31.68
C GLY A 451 -8.05 23.86 31.02
N ASN A 452 -8.21 24.22 29.75
CA ASN A 452 -9.51 24.26 29.10
C ASN A 452 -9.90 22.91 28.46
N ASN A 453 -10.95 22.27 29.00
CA ASN A 453 -11.40 20.94 28.57
C ASN A 453 -11.93 20.90 27.13
N VAL A 454 -12.29 22.04 26.53
CA VAL A 454 -12.83 22.07 25.16
C VAL A 454 -11.84 21.52 24.12
N TYR A 455 -10.52 21.63 24.37
CA TYR A 455 -9.52 21.01 23.51
C TYR A 455 -9.56 19.47 23.58
N LEU A 456 -9.87 18.90 24.75
CA LEU A 456 -10.10 17.47 24.91
C LEU A 456 -11.41 17.03 24.26
N ASP A 457 -12.45 17.87 24.26
CA ASP A 457 -13.71 17.59 23.56
C ASP A 457 -13.50 17.52 22.03
N LEU A 458 -12.68 18.41 21.48
CA LEU A 458 -12.25 18.29 20.08
C LEU A 458 -11.39 17.03 19.85
N GLY A 459 -10.47 16.72 20.77
CA GLY A 459 -9.70 15.48 20.73
C GLY A 459 -10.59 14.24 20.73
N ARG A 460 -11.66 14.23 21.53
CA ARG A 460 -12.68 13.17 21.57
C ARG A 460 -13.44 13.08 20.24
N THR A 461 -13.74 14.20 19.61
CA THR A 461 -14.36 14.24 18.28
C THR A 461 -13.48 13.55 17.23
N ILE A 462 -12.20 13.91 17.16
CA ILE A 462 -11.23 13.28 16.25
C ILE A 462 -11.06 11.79 16.57
N ALA A 463 -10.94 11.45 17.86
CA ALA A 463 -10.82 10.06 18.31
C ALA A 463 -12.03 9.21 17.91
N ASN A 464 -13.26 9.75 18.01
CA ASN A 464 -14.47 9.06 17.58
C ASN A 464 -14.50 8.86 16.06
N ASN A 465 -14.16 9.90 15.30
CA ASN A 465 -14.08 9.82 13.84
C ASN A 465 -13.06 8.77 13.38
N ALA A 466 -11.86 8.79 13.98
CA ALA A 466 -10.79 7.85 13.70
C ALA A 466 -11.20 6.43 14.10
N PHE A 467 -11.72 6.23 15.31
CA PHE A 467 -12.13 4.93 15.82
C PHE A 467 -13.09 4.20 14.87
N THR A 468 -14.13 4.90 14.41
CA THR A 468 -15.12 4.32 13.48
C THR A 468 -14.51 3.89 12.15
N LYS A 469 -13.43 4.55 11.68
CA LYS A 469 -12.79 4.25 10.39
C LYS A 469 -11.62 3.28 10.51
N HIS A 470 -10.84 3.42 11.59
CA HIS A 470 -9.52 2.83 11.69
C HIS A 470 -9.51 1.52 12.49
N PHE A 471 -10.37 1.38 13.51
CA PHE A 471 -10.35 0.20 14.35
C PHE A 471 -11.05 -1.00 13.69
N ARG A 472 -10.33 -2.11 13.57
CA ARG A 472 -10.79 -3.39 13.02
C ARG A 472 -11.25 -4.28 14.16
N ALA A 473 -12.47 -4.09 14.65
CA ALA A 473 -12.97 -4.76 15.85
C ALA A 473 -12.88 -6.31 15.83
N LYS A 474 -13.01 -6.94 14.65
CA LYS A 474 -12.86 -8.40 14.51
C LYS A 474 -11.43 -8.88 14.74
N GLN A 475 -10.45 -8.06 14.37
CA GLN A 475 -9.02 -8.34 14.44
C GLN A 475 -8.38 -7.78 15.72
N GLY A 476 -8.95 -6.72 16.30
CA GLY A 476 -8.29 -5.92 17.32
C GLY A 476 -7.07 -5.20 16.76
N LEU A 477 -7.14 -4.60 15.57
CA LEU A 477 -6.04 -3.86 14.94
C LEU A 477 -6.48 -2.45 14.55
N PHE A 478 -5.55 -1.49 14.61
CA PHE A 478 -5.74 -0.16 14.02
C PHE A 478 -5.11 -0.11 12.63
N THR A 479 -5.88 0.36 11.66
CA THR A 479 -5.37 0.68 10.33
C THR A 479 -5.96 1.99 9.81
N PRO A 480 -5.20 2.89 9.15
CA PRO A 480 -5.71 4.22 8.78
C PRO A 480 -6.93 4.21 7.82
N SER A 481 -7.27 3.06 7.23
CA SER A 481 -8.52 2.84 6.51
C SER A 481 -8.79 1.35 6.32
N GLU A 482 -10.03 0.96 5.97
CA GLU A 482 -10.41 -0.45 5.71
C GLU A 482 -9.69 -1.08 4.52
N LEU A 483 -8.91 -0.25 3.86
CA LEU A 483 -8.07 -0.61 2.76
C LEU A 483 -6.77 -1.25 3.19
N HIS A 484 -6.21 -0.80 4.30
CA HIS A 484 -4.91 -1.28 4.74
C HIS A 484 -4.95 -2.79 4.97
N ARG A 485 -4.12 -3.49 4.20
CA ARG A 485 -3.87 -4.91 4.28
C ARG A 485 -3.03 -5.25 5.51
N THR A 486 -2.14 -4.34 5.89
CA THR A 486 -1.26 -4.47 7.05
C THR A 486 -1.56 -3.38 8.08
N ALA A 487 -1.47 -3.74 9.35
CA ALA A 487 -1.42 -2.83 10.48
C ALA A 487 0.05 -2.56 10.83
N ASN A 488 0.42 -1.28 10.95
CA ASN A 488 1.72 -0.87 11.43
C ASN A 488 1.71 -0.87 12.97
N LEU A 489 2.44 -1.79 13.59
CA LEU A 489 2.52 -1.87 15.05
C LEU A 489 3.39 -0.76 15.65
N CYS A 490 4.20 -0.10 14.83
CA CYS A 490 5.02 1.06 15.20
C CYS A 490 4.24 2.40 15.18
N SER A 491 2.95 2.39 14.83
CA SER A 491 2.15 3.61 14.71
C SER A 491 1.92 4.32 16.05
N ALA A 492 1.88 5.65 16.03
CA ALA A 492 1.53 6.47 17.19
C ALA A 492 0.01 6.55 17.46
N GLU A 493 -0.85 6.05 16.57
CA GLU A 493 -2.32 6.16 16.72
C GLU A 493 -2.84 5.58 18.06
N PRO A 494 -2.48 4.34 18.47
CA PRO A 494 -2.90 3.81 19.77
C PRO A 494 -2.39 4.65 20.96
N LEU A 495 -1.17 5.21 20.84
CA LEU A 495 -0.60 6.07 21.86
C LEU A 495 -1.34 7.42 21.95
N ALA A 496 -1.78 7.98 20.82
CA ALA A 496 -2.55 9.22 20.78
C ALA A 496 -3.90 9.05 21.49
N LEU A 497 -4.62 7.98 21.17
CA LEU A 497 -5.89 7.62 21.81
C LEU A 497 -5.73 7.37 23.32
N LEU A 498 -4.69 6.64 23.71
CA LEU A 498 -4.38 6.39 25.12
C LEU A 498 -4.01 7.68 25.87
N THR A 499 -3.29 8.60 25.21
CA THR A 499 -2.92 9.90 25.79
C THR A 499 -4.16 10.76 26.05
N LEU A 500 -5.13 10.78 25.12
CA LEU A 500 -6.42 11.44 25.33
C LEU A 500 -7.16 10.82 26.51
N GLU A 501 -7.25 9.49 26.57
CA GLU A 501 -7.95 8.80 27.66
C GLU A 501 -7.32 9.12 29.03
N ALA A 502 -6.00 9.17 29.09
CA ALA A 502 -5.29 9.59 30.29
C ALA A 502 -5.57 11.06 30.64
N ALA A 503 -5.70 11.97 29.67
CA ALA A 503 -6.11 13.36 29.90
C ALA A 503 -7.51 13.47 30.50
N LEU A 504 -8.48 12.78 29.89
CA LEU A 504 -9.88 12.76 30.34
C LEU A 504 -10.03 12.22 31.77
N ARG A 505 -9.14 11.32 32.19
CA ARG A 505 -9.10 10.75 33.54
C ARG A 505 -8.25 11.53 34.55
N GLY A 506 -7.61 12.62 34.15
CA GLY A 506 -6.64 13.33 35.00
C GLY A 506 -5.39 12.52 35.34
N LYS A 507 -5.02 11.54 34.50
CA LYS A 507 -3.93 10.58 34.69
C LYS A 507 -2.82 10.69 33.63
N LEU A 508 -2.65 11.85 32.99
CA LEU A 508 -1.64 12.06 31.94
C LEU A 508 -0.23 11.60 32.32
N ALA A 509 0.19 11.79 33.58
CA ALA A 509 1.50 11.36 34.06
C ALA A 509 1.73 9.83 34.02
N LYS A 510 0.68 9.03 33.80
CA LYS A 510 0.78 7.56 33.65
C LYS A 510 1.16 7.12 32.24
N VAL A 511 0.99 7.98 31.22
CA VAL A 511 1.27 7.66 29.82
C VAL A 511 2.55 8.35 29.37
N PRO A 512 3.55 7.61 28.86
CA PRO A 512 4.76 8.20 28.29
C PRO A 512 4.46 9.20 27.17
N THR A 513 5.16 10.32 27.13
CA THR A 513 4.94 11.35 26.11
C THR A 513 5.43 10.91 24.74
N TYR A 514 4.65 11.20 23.70
CA TYR A 514 5.06 11.08 22.30
C TYR A 514 6.17 12.07 21.95
N ALA A 515 7.20 11.57 21.25
CA ALA A 515 8.41 12.31 20.87
C ALA A 515 8.48 12.61 19.36
N ALA A 516 7.38 12.41 18.62
CA ALA A 516 7.38 12.48 17.15
C ALA A 516 8.34 11.48 16.50
N SER A 517 8.48 10.30 17.10
CA SER A 517 9.31 9.21 16.59
C SER A 517 8.81 8.68 15.25
N ASN A 518 9.75 8.33 14.39
CA ASN A 518 9.53 7.68 13.12
C ASN A 518 8.82 6.32 13.31
N GLU A 519 7.95 5.98 12.37
CA GLU A 519 7.11 4.78 12.40
C GLU A 519 7.52 3.76 11.31
N GLY A 520 8.72 3.95 10.72
CA GLY A 520 9.27 3.14 9.63
C GLY A 520 9.10 3.77 8.23
N GLU A 521 9.95 3.37 7.27
CA GLU A 521 9.79 3.73 5.85
C GLU A 521 8.62 2.92 5.25
N GLN A 522 7.42 3.50 5.29
CA GLN A 522 6.17 2.84 4.90
C GLN A 522 6.02 2.72 3.38
N VAL A 523 5.61 1.55 2.90
CA VAL A 523 4.72 1.44 1.73
C VAL A 523 3.40 0.87 2.24
N PRO A 524 2.35 1.69 2.44
CA PRO A 524 1.06 1.17 2.86
C PRO A 524 0.48 0.29 1.75
N TYR A 525 0.22 -0.99 2.06
CA TYR A 525 -0.57 -1.85 1.19
C TYR A 525 -2.05 -1.48 1.35
N LEU A 526 -2.53 -0.51 0.55
CA LEU A 526 -3.92 -0.06 0.53
C LEU A 526 -4.74 -0.91 -0.47
N ARG A 527 -5.86 -1.50 -0.05
CA ARG A 527 -6.97 -1.89 -0.96
C ARG A 527 -7.67 -0.59 -1.47
N PRO A 528 -8.53 -0.58 -2.48
CA PRO A 528 -9.29 0.63 -2.86
C PRO A 528 -10.77 0.57 -2.44
N LEU A 529 -11.38 1.70 -2.01
CA LEU A 529 -12.76 1.76 -1.45
C LEU A 529 -13.74 2.59 -2.26
N LYS A 530 -13.22 3.55 -3.02
CA LYS A 530 -13.97 4.46 -3.88
C LYS A 530 -13.10 4.78 -5.08
N SER A 531 -13.56 4.37 -6.25
CA SER A 531 -12.82 4.48 -7.49
C SER A 531 -12.86 5.89 -8.07
N ARG A 532 -11.69 6.40 -8.45
CA ARG A 532 -11.55 7.53 -9.38
C ARG A 532 -10.71 7.08 -10.59
N PRO A 533 -11.02 7.54 -11.81
CA PRO A 533 -10.23 7.23 -13.01
C PRO A 533 -8.82 7.85 -12.95
N CYS A 534 -7.82 7.11 -13.42
CA CYS A 534 -6.44 7.58 -13.57
C CYS A 534 -5.80 6.95 -14.82
N ASN A 535 -4.84 7.66 -15.44
CA ASN A 535 -3.93 7.15 -16.45
C ASN A 535 -2.53 6.96 -15.85
N PRO A 536 -2.21 5.79 -15.26
CA PRO A 536 -0.86 5.46 -14.86
C PRO A 536 0.02 5.15 -16.08
N ARG A 537 1.29 5.57 -16.05
CA ARG A 537 2.36 4.94 -16.83
C ARG A 537 3.18 4.10 -15.86
N ALA A 538 3.03 2.79 -15.88
CA ALA A 538 3.85 1.89 -15.08
C ALA A 538 5.10 1.49 -15.87
N SER A 539 6.28 1.91 -15.38
CA SER A 539 7.56 1.32 -15.77
C SER A 539 8.05 0.39 -14.66
N HIS A 540 8.18 -0.89 -15.00
CA HIS A 540 8.94 -1.94 -14.30
C HIS A 540 8.26 -2.63 -13.10
N LEU A 541 7.42 -3.62 -13.39
CA LEU A 541 7.25 -4.79 -12.52
C LEU A 541 8.16 -5.90 -13.04
N SER A 542 9.05 -6.45 -12.19
CA SER A 542 9.94 -7.58 -12.52
C SER A 542 9.80 -8.62 -11.42
N TYR A 543 9.25 -9.79 -11.75
CA TYR A 543 9.04 -10.89 -10.81
C TYR A 543 9.76 -12.15 -11.31
N PRO A 544 10.70 -12.73 -10.55
CA PRO A 544 11.18 -14.08 -10.78
C PRO A 544 10.42 -15.04 -9.84
N TYR A 545 9.90 -16.14 -10.40
CA TYR A 545 9.22 -17.27 -9.72
C TYR A 545 7.72 -17.11 -9.43
N THR A 546 6.98 -18.19 -9.73
CA THR A 546 5.52 -18.42 -9.63
C THR A 546 4.71 -17.31 -8.98
N VAL A 547 3.95 -16.58 -9.80
CA VAL A 547 3.25 -15.36 -9.37
C VAL A 547 1.79 -15.67 -9.07
N LYS A 548 1.35 -15.37 -7.84
CA LYS A 548 -0.06 -15.10 -7.55
C LYS A 548 -0.23 -13.59 -7.39
N ALA A 549 -0.53 -12.88 -8.47
CA ALA A 549 -0.79 -11.46 -8.43
C ALA A 549 -2.27 -11.23 -8.05
N LEU A 550 -2.52 -10.40 -7.06
CA LEU A 550 -3.84 -9.77 -6.92
C LEU A 550 -3.85 -8.53 -7.80
N CYS A 551 -5.00 -8.20 -8.40
CA CYS A 551 -5.20 -6.92 -9.09
C CYS A 551 -4.94 -5.66 -8.24
N ASP A 552 -4.62 -5.84 -6.96
CA ASP A 552 -4.30 -4.79 -6.00
C ASP A 552 -2.90 -4.14 -6.22
N ASP A 553 -2.02 -4.71 -7.06
CA ASP A 553 -0.67 -4.17 -7.32
C ASP A 553 -0.62 -2.96 -8.29
N LEU A 554 -1.78 -2.51 -8.81
CA LEU A 554 -1.90 -1.44 -9.80
C LEU A 554 -2.37 -0.13 -9.14
N LEU A 555 -1.47 0.59 -8.47
CA LEU A 555 -1.76 1.88 -7.81
C LEU A 555 -1.58 3.09 -8.75
N PRO A 556 -2.55 4.02 -8.85
CA PRO A 556 -2.37 5.22 -9.67
C PRO A 556 -2.59 6.55 -8.90
N ALA A 557 -1.85 7.60 -9.29
CA ALA A 557 -1.84 8.93 -8.67
C ALA A 557 -2.61 10.02 -9.47
N SER A 558 -3.36 10.85 -8.73
CA SER A 558 -3.91 12.21 -8.99
C SER A 558 -4.67 12.55 -10.30
N SER A 559 -6.02 12.54 -10.18
CA SER A 559 -7.14 13.37 -10.72
C SER A 559 -7.06 14.20 -12.03
N GLY A 560 -8.14 14.35 -12.81
CA GLY A 560 -9.54 14.31 -12.37
C GLY A 560 -10.67 14.41 -13.42
N ASP A 561 -11.09 13.29 -14.00
CA ASP A 561 -12.44 13.11 -14.59
C ASP A 561 -12.99 11.71 -14.22
N THR A 562 -14.31 11.51 -14.09
CA THR A 562 -14.97 10.71 -13.01
C THR A 562 -16.07 9.69 -13.39
N SER A 563 -16.26 9.29 -14.64
CA SER A 563 -17.50 8.57 -15.02
C SER A 563 -17.49 7.03 -14.95
N VAL A 564 -16.35 6.33 -15.07
CA VAL A 564 -16.27 4.85 -14.98
C VAL A 564 -14.92 4.39 -14.40
N PRO A 565 -14.88 3.47 -13.41
CA PRO A 565 -13.63 2.90 -12.91
C PRO A 565 -12.92 2.04 -13.96
N VAL A 566 -11.70 2.43 -14.32
CA VAL A 566 -10.80 1.72 -15.24
C VAL A 566 -9.49 1.38 -14.52
N MET A 567 -9.05 0.12 -14.53
CA MET A 567 -7.70 -0.32 -14.12
C MET A 567 -6.82 -0.52 -15.35
N SER A 568 -5.51 -0.26 -15.31
CA SER A 568 -4.60 -0.50 -16.46
C SER A 568 -3.63 -1.65 -16.18
N TRP A 569 -3.54 -2.61 -17.10
CA TRP A 569 -2.68 -3.80 -17.01
C TRP A 569 -1.59 -3.79 -18.10
N GLU A 570 -0.60 -2.90 -17.97
CA GLU A 570 0.50 -2.76 -18.94
C GLU A 570 1.82 -3.36 -18.44
N ASN A 571 2.63 -3.93 -19.35
CA ASN A 571 4.04 -4.30 -19.14
C ASN A 571 4.32 -5.32 -18.00
N VAL A 572 3.42 -6.28 -17.78
CA VAL A 572 3.68 -7.38 -16.85
C VAL A 572 4.81 -8.25 -17.38
N ARG A 573 5.92 -8.32 -16.63
CA ARG A 573 7.08 -9.11 -17.04
C ARG A 573 6.92 -10.59 -16.69
N LYS A 574 7.47 -11.41 -17.58
CA LYS A 574 7.66 -12.87 -17.53
C LYS A 574 7.73 -13.50 -16.13
N ALA A 575 6.80 -14.42 -15.84
CA ALA A 575 6.99 -15.43 -14.80
C ALA A 575 7.83 -16.60 -15.34
N SER A 576 8.58 -17.28 -14.46
CA SER A 576 9.43 -18.41 -14.85
C SER A 576 8.62 -19.67 -15.22
N ASP A 577 7.49 -19.89 -14.55
CA ASP A 577 6.72 -21.14 -14.55
C ASP A 577 5.20 -20.93 -14.70
N GLU A 578 4.56 -20.22 -13.77
CA GLU A 578 3.10 -19.98 -13.77
C GLU A 578 2.76 -18.56 -13.25
N ALA A 579 1.73 -17.94 -13.81
CA ALA A 579 1.23 -16.62 -13.41
C ALA A 579 -0.31 -16.64 -13.28
N ILE A 580 -0.79 -16.68 -12.04
CA ILE A 580 -2.21 -16.68 -11.69
C ILE A 580 -2.62 -15.29 -11.21
N VAL A 581 -3.62 -14.69 -11.87
CA VAL A 581 -4.20 -13.40 -11.46
C VAL A 581 -5.56 -13.62 -10.82
N THR A 582 -5.74 -13.10 -9.60
CA THR A 582 -7.01 -13.27 -8.85
C THR A 582 -7.82 -11.97 -8.76
N PHE A 583 -9.12 -12.07 -9.04
CA PHE A 583 -10.12 -11.01 -8.97
C PHE A 583 -11.17 -11.32 -7.87
N PRO A 584 -10.94 -10.91 -6.60
CA PRO A 584 -11.84 -11.21 -5.49
C PRO A 584 -13.02 -10.23 -5.36
N ASP A 585 -14.07 -10.62 -4.63
CA ASP A 585 -15.28 -9.82 -4.34
C ASP A 585 -15.02 -8.68 -3.33
N ILE A 586 -14.17 -7.74 -3.71
CA ILE A 586 -13.76 -6.61 -2.86
C ILE A 586 -14.30 -5.26 -3.34
N LEU A 587 -14.94 -5.24 -4.52
CA LEU A 587 -15.48 -4.04 -5.14
C LEU A 587 -16.94 -3.82 -4.74
N LYS A 588 -17.42 -2.58 -4.90
CA LYS A 588 -18.82 -2.19 -4.63
C LYS A 588 -19.65 -1.97 -5.91
N GLY A 589 -19.08 -2.25 -7.08
CA GLY A 589 -19.71 -1.99 -8.38
C GLY A 589 -18.89 -2.54 -9.56
N PRO A 590 -19.45 -2.49 -10.79
CA PRO A 590 -18.75 -2.94 -12.00
C PRO A 590 -17.43 -2.20 -12.25
N VAL A 591 -16.43 -2.89 -12.80
CA VAL A 591 -15.12 -2.31 -13.12
C VAL A 591 -14.61 -2.78 -14.48
N THR A 592 -13.99 -1.88 -15.23
CA THR A 592 -13.25 -2.23 -16.45
C THR A 592 -11.76 -2.38 -16.17
N ILE A 593 -11.14 -3.46 -16.63
CA ILE A 593 -9.70 -3.70 -16.63
C ILE A 593 -9.20 -3.42 -18.05
N SER A 594 -8.65 -2.25 -18.30
CA SER A 594 -8.10 -1.84 -19.60
C SER A 594 -6.61 -2.16 -19.72
N GLY A 595 -6.10 -2.01 -20.95
CA GLY A 595 -4.66 -2.02 -21.21
C GLY A 595 -3.99 -3.36 -21.02
N MET A 596 -4.74 -4.46 -20.92
CA MET A 596 -4.23 -5.84 -20.81
C MET A 596 -3.32 -6.17 -22.00
N ILE A 597 -2.03 -5.83 -21.92
CA ILE A 597 -1.08 -5.95 -23.02
C ILE A 597 0.18 -6.65 -22.50
N ASP A 598 0.51 -7.77 -23.13
CA ASP A 598 1.74 -8.52 -22.88
C ASP A 598 2.87 -8.15 -23.87
N GLN A 599 4.13 -8.33 -23.45
CA GLN A 599 5.31 -8.13 -24.26
C GLN A 599 5.39 -9.18 -25.41
N PRO A 600 5.76 -8.78 -26.64
CA PRO A 600 5.68 -9.67 -27.81
C PRO A 600 6.66 -10.87 -27.82
N GLU A 601 7.60 -10.93 -26.88
CA GLU A 601 8.85 -11.70 -27.01
C GLU A 601 9.04 -12.81 -25.95
N SER A 602 8.01 -13.17 -25.17
CA SER A 602 8.19 -14.08 -24.01
C SER A 602 7.11 -15.13 -23.80
N ARG A 603 7.52 -16.23 -23.13
CA ARG A 603 6.61 -17.25 -22.61
C ARG A 603 5.63 -16.67 -21.57
N ASN A 604 4.37 -17.17 -21.58
CA ASN A 604 3.18 -16.78 -20.80
C ASN A 604 3.42 -15.73 -19.68
N SER A 605 2.91 -14.51 -19.86
CA SER A 605 2.79 -13.54 -18.74
C SER A 605 1.65 -13.87 -17.77
N VAL A 606 0.62 -14.59 -18.25
CA VAL A 606 -0.56 -15.00 -17.48
C VAL A 606 -0.99 -16.39 -17.94
N SER A 607 -0.99 -17.36 -17.04
CA SER A 607 -1.47 -18.72 -17.30
C SER A 607 -2.89 -18.95 -16.75
N ALA A 608 -3.32 -18.17 -15.75
CA ALA A 608 -4.67 -18.29 -15.20
C ALA A 608 -5.23 -16.96 -14.68
N MET A 609 -6.55 -16.80 -14.83
CA MET A 609 -7.36 -15.74 -14.24
C MET A 609 -8.43 -16.38 -13.35
N LEU A 610 -8.46 -16.03 -12.06
CA LEU A 610 -9.41 -16.54 -11.09
C LEU A 610 -10.35 -15.42 -10.63
N ILE A 611 -11.61 -15.48 -11.05
CA ILE A 611 -12.63 -14.46 -10.77
C ILE A 611 -13.62 -15.00 -9.74
N ASP A 612 -13.74 -14.30 -8.62
CA ASP A 612 -14.56 -14.69 -7.48
C ASP A 612 -15.27 -13.45 -6.91
N SER A 613 -16.13 -12.83 -7.73
CA SER A 613 -16.83 -11.57 -7.42
C SER A 613 -18.29 -11.64 -7.85
N THR A 614 -19.18 -11.00 -7.07
CA THR A 614 -20.57 -10.81 -7.50
C THR A 614 -20.74 -9.58 -8.38
N HIS A 615 -19.75 -8.69 -8.39
CA HIS A 615 -19.70 -7.47 -9.20
C HIS A 615 -19.00 -7.72 -10.53
N SER A 616 -19.55 -7.16 -11.62
CA SER A 616 -19.04 -7.39 -12.97
C SER A 616 -17.63 -6.84 -13.20
N TYR A 617 -16.82 -7.63 -13.90
CA TYR A 617 -15.52 -7.21 -14.41
C TYR A 617 -15.56 -7.20 -15.94
N THR A 618 -15.05 -6.14 -16.56
CA THR A 618 -14.93 -6.00 -18.02
C THR A 618 -13.46 -5.96 -18.41
N PHE A 619 -12.94 -7.05 -18.97
CA PHE A 619 -11.54 -7.21 -19.40
C PHE A 619 -11.33 -6.65 -20.81
N ALA A 620 -10.56 -5.59 -20.96
CA ALA A 620 -10.28 -4.90 -22.22
C ALA A 620 -8.78 -4.87 -22.53
N GLY A 621 -8.38 -5.45 -23.66
CA GLY A 621 -7.00 -5.47 -24.14
C GLY A 621 -6.62 -6.77 -24.85
N ASN A 622 -5.36 -6.87 -25.24
CA ASN A 622 -4.82 -7.99 -26.00
C ASN A 622 -3.77 -8.75 -25.19
N LEU A 623 -4.15 -9.90 -24.63
CA LEU A 623 -3.19 -10.80 -23.97
C LEU A 623 -2.45 -11.63 -25.03
N ASN A 624 -1.14 -11.74 -24.87
CA ASN A 624 -0.33 -12.68 -25.64
C ASN A 624 0.16 -13.79 -24.70
N GLY A 625 0.36 -15.00 -25.20
CA GLY A 625 0.78 -16.13 -24.35
C GLY A 625 1.39 -17.29 -25.13
N THR A 626 2.01 -18.20 -24.40
CA THR A 626 2.65 -19.44 -24.85
C THR A 626 2.18 -20.59 -23.95
N GLY A 627 0.96 -21.06 -24.11
CA GLY A 627 0.35 -21.99 -23.16
C GLY A 627 -1.15 -21.85 -23.14
N ASP A 628 -1.80 -22.68 -22.33
CA ASP A 628 -3.20 -22.49 -21.98
C ASP A 628 -3.39 -21.19 -21.19
N LEU A 629 -4.54 -20.54 -21.38
CA LEU A 629 -5.05 -19.51 -20.48
C LEU A 629 -6.29 -20.05 -19.79
N ALA A 630 -6.21 -20.29 -18.49
CA ALA A 630 -7.34 -20.75 -17.69
C ALA A 630 -8.11 -19.57 -17.08
N VAL A 631 -9.32 -19.28 -17.58
CA VAL A 631 -10.24 -18.31 -16.98
C VAL A 631 -11.27 -19.05 -16.13
N THR A 632 -11.16 -18.91 -14.81
CA THR A 632 -12.05 -19.55 -13.84
C THR A 632 -12.97 -18.52 -13.21
N VAL A 633 -14.29 -18.67 -13.37
CA VAL A 633 -15.30 -17.79 -12.78
C VAL A 633 -16.11 -18.57 -11.74
N LYS A 634 -16.00 -18.17 -10.47
CA LYS A 634 -16.69 -18.82 -9.35
C LYS A 634 -18.11 -18.33 -9.11
N ARG A 635 -18.39 -17.05 -9.38
CA ARG A 635 -19.70 -16.38 -9.22
C ARG A 635 -19.69 -15.09 -10.03
N GLY A 636 -20.87 -14.49 -10.21
CA GLY A 636 -21.04 -13.21 -10.92
C GLY A 636 -21.15 -13.36 -12.44
N GLU A 637 -21.35 -12.22 -13.09
CA GLU A 637 -21.38 -12.08 -14.55
C GLU A 637 -20.25 -11.15 -14.97
N HIS A 638 -19.37 -11.62 -15.85
CA HIS A 638 -18.17 -10.88 -16.26
C HIS A 638 -18.04 -10.88 -17.77
N VAL A 639 -17.26 -9.93 -18.28
CA VAL A 639 -17.19 -9.60 -19.69
C VAL A 639 -15.73 -9.54 -20.13
N TRP A 640 -15.40 -10.17 -21.25
CA TRP A 640 -14.21 -9.83 -22.04
C TRP A 640 -14.66 -8.91 -23.17
N ALA A 641 -14.14 -7.69 -23.19
CA ALA A 641 -14.67 -6.58 -23.97
C ALA A 641 -14.49 -6.77 -25.49
N PRO A 642 -15.37 -6.16 -26.31
CA PRO A 642 -15.20 -6.12 -27.75
C PRO A 642 -13.85 -5.50 -28.16
N GLY A 643 -13.29 -5.96 -29.29
CA GLY A 643 -12.01 -5.47 -29.81
C GLY A 643 -10.76 -5.97 -29.07
N SER A 644 -10.96 -6.78 -28.03
CA SER A 644 -9.90 -7.41 -27.25
C SER A 644 -9.54 -8.78 -27.83
N THR A 645 -8.31 -9.25 -27.61
CA THR A 645 -7.85 -10.56 -28.09
C THR A 645 -7.11 -11.35 -27.03
N TRP A 646 -7.14 -12.67 -27.15
CA TRP A 646 -6.12 -13.54 -26.59
C TRP A 646 -5.37 -14.18 -27.75
N THR A 647 -4.10 -13.86 -27.91
CA THR A 647 -3.26 -14.37 -29.00
C THR A 647 -2.26 -15.37 -28.44
N THR A 648 -2.31 -16.61 -28.91
CA THR A 648 -1.29 -17.59 -28.59
C THR A 648 -0.16 -17.59 -29.61
N THR A 649 1.06 -17.68 -29.10
CA THR A 649 2.25 -18.12 -29.83
C THR A 649 2.47 -19.56 -29.42
N ALA A 650 2.27 -20.50 -30.34
CA ALA A 650 2.73 -21.87 -30.11
C ALA A 650 4.25 -21.87 -29.87
N TRP A 651 4.80 -22.82 -29.11
CA TRP A 651 6.26 -23.01 -28.98
C TRP A 651 6.70 -24.44 -29.32
N SER A 652 5.75 -25.36 -29.48
CA SER A 652 5.98 -26.79 -29.71
C SER A 652 4.94 -27.43 -30.67
N PRO A 653 5.36 -28.36 -31.56
CA PRO A 653 4.46 -29.18 -32.38
C PRO A 653 3.54 -30.14 -31.64
N SER A 654 3.90 -30.49 -30.40
CA SER A 654 3.21 -31.53 -29.64
C SER A 654 2.27 -30.98 -28.56
N GLU A 655 2.25 -29.66 -28.35
CA GLU A 655 1.44 -29.02 -27.30
C GLU A 655 0.19 -28.38 -27.92
N THR A 656 -0.94 -28.54 -27.23
CA THR A 656 -2.19 -27.80 -27.48
C THR A 656 -2.22 -26.58 -26.57
N TYR A 657 -2.80 -25.48 -27.04
CA TYR A 657 -2.81 -24.19 -26.33
C TYR A 657 -4.23 -23.64 -26.25
N ASP A 658 -4.97 -23.91 -25.19
CA ASP A 658 -6.40 -23.68 -25.11
C ASP A 658 -6.79 -22.48 -24.24
N LEU A 659 -7.84 -21.77 -24.66
CA LEU A 659 -8.57 -20.89 -23.74
C LEU A 659 -9.53 -21.75 -22.92
N VAL A 660 -9.13 -22.05 -21.68
CA VAL A 660 -9.88 -22.92 -20.78
C VAL A 660 -10.80 -22.09 -19.90
N MET A 661 -12.10 -22.17 -20.12
CA MET A 661 -13.11 -21.42 -19.40
C MET A 661 -13.82 -22.31 -18.38
N ASN A 662 -13.45 -22.19 -17.10
CA ASN A 662 -14.03 -22.95 -16.00
C ASN A 662 -15.12 -22.12 -15.30
N ILE A 663 -16.38 -22.24 -15.72
CA ILE A 663 -17.47 -21.37 -15.25
C ILE A 663 -18.38 -22.13 -14.26
N ALA A 664 -18.42 -21.67 -13.02
CA ALA A 664 -19.23 -22.26 -11.97
C ALA A 664 -20.74 -22.12 -12.22
N ARG A 665 -21.54 -22.99 -11.58
CA ARG A 665 -23.01 -22.92 -11.65
C ARG A 665 -23.49 -21.54 -11.18
N GLY A 666 -24.33 -20.89 -11.98
CA GLY A 666 -24.88 -19.56 -11.66
C GLY A 666 -23.94 -18.39 -11.98
N ALA A 667 -22.76 -18.65 -12.56
CA ALA A 667 -21.86 -17.63 -13.08
C ALA A 667 -21.94 -17.54 -14.61
N LYS A 668 -21.58 -16.38 -15.16
CA LYS A 668 -21.51 -16.11 -16.60
C LYS A 668 -20.21 -15.42 -16.99
N LEU A 669 -19.62 -15.84 -18.12
CA LEU A 669 -18.58 -15.09 -18.82
C LEU A 669 -19.03 -14.79 -20.25
N SER A 670 -19.18 -13.52 -20.61
CA SER A 670 -19.42 -13.07 -21.98
C SER A 670 -18.10 -12.68 -22.64
N PHE A 671 -17.61 -13.51 -23.55
CA PHE A 671 -16.37 -13.30 -24.28
C PHE A 671 -16.66 -12.64 -25.64
N HIS A 672 -16.50 -11.33 -25.71
CA HIS A 672 -16.68 -10.54 -26.94
C HIS A 672 -15.36 -10.33 -27.72
N GLY A 673 -14.28 -10.96 -27.28
CA GLY A 673 -12.96 -10.89 -27.92
C GLY A 673 -12.73 -11.99 -28.97
N LEU A 674 -11.56 -11.97 -29.60
CA LEU A 674 -11.11 -13.01 -30.53
C LEU A 674 -9.99 -13.84 -29.91
N VAL A 675 -10.07 -15.16 -30.05
CA VAL A 675 -8.92 -16.05 -29.81
C VAL A 675 -8.12 -16.15 -31.10
N GLN A 676 -6.85 -15.79 -31.02
CA GLN A 676 -5.96 -15.68 -32.17
C GLN A 676 -4.70 -16.52 -32.08
N GLU A 677 -4.15 -16.85 -33.24
CA GLU A 677 -2.82 -17.46 -33.40
C GLU A 677 -1.89 -16.49 -34.13
N VAL A 678 -0.61 -16.49 -33.76
CA VAL A 678 0.40 -15.72 -34.50
C VAL A 678 0.60 -16.26 -35.91
N GLN A 679 0.81 -15.35 -36.86
CA GLN A 679 1.08 -15.68 -38.25
C GLN A 679 2.24 -16.68 -38.36
N GLY A 680 1.97 -17.84 -38.96
CA GLY A 680 2.99 -18.90 -39.11
C GLY A 680 2.92 -20.05 -38.11
N ALA A 681 2.10 -19.99 -37.05
CA ALA A 681 1.99 -21.04 -36.03
C ALA A 681 1.64 -22.44 -36.60
N HIS A 682 0.89 -22.47 -37.70
CA HIS A 682 0.42 -23.68 -38.37
C HIS A 682 1.51 -24.63 -38.91
N THR A 683 2.77 -24.21 -39.06
CA THR A 683 3.82 -25.13 -39.55
C THR A 683 4.34 -26.10 -38.48
N TRP A 684 3.91 -25.96 -37.22
CA TRP A 684 4.62 -26.57 -36.09
C TRP A 684 3.77 -26.64 -34.81
N CYS A 685 2.44 -26.68 -34.88
CA CYS A 685 1.53 -27.06 -33.78
C CYS A 685 0.13 -27.39 -34.31
N SER A 686 -0.67 -28.08 -33.50
CA SER A 686 -2.09 -28.38 -33.81
C SER A 686 -3.01 -27.15 -33.68
N GLY A 687 -2.51 -26.04 -33.14
CA GLY A 687 -3.23 -24.78 -32.95
C GLY A 687 -3.93 -24.67 -31.58
N ALA A 688 -4.54 -23.51 -31.33
CA ALA A 688 -5.32 -23.23 -30.12
C ALA A 688 -6.78 -23.66 -30.26
N GLY A 689 -7.42 -24.02 -29.14
CA GLY A 689 -8.84 -24.30 -29.02
C GLY A 689 -9.53 -23.43 -27.96
N ILE A 690 -10.83 -23.65 -27.80
CA ILE A 690 -11.62 -23.12 -26.68
C ILE A 690 -12.19 -24.32 -25.94
N ILE A 691 -11.91 -24.43 -24.63
CA ILE A 691 -12.46 -25.48 -23.79
C ILE A 691 -13.38 -24.84 -22.76
N LYS A 692 -14.68 -25.12 -22.88
CA LYS A 692 -15.68 -24.71 -21.91
C LYS A 692 -15.91 -25.85 -20.91
N ASN A 693 -15.59 -25.58 -19.65
CA ASN A 693 -15.87 -26.43 -18.50
C ASN A 693 -16.81 -25.76 -17.49
N GLY A 694 -17.27 -26.55 -16.51
CA GLY A 694 -18.13 -26.06 -15.44
C GLY A 694 -19.58 -25.88 -15.87
N ARG A 695 -20.48 -25.75 -14.87
CA ARG A 695 -21.93 -25.80 -15.07
C ARG A 695 -22.57 -24.45 -15.39
N GLY A 696 -21.79 -23.37 -15.44
CA GLY A 696 -22.26 -22.03 -15.77
C GLY A 696 -22.40 -21.77 -17.27
N ILE A 697 -22.49 -20.49 -17.61
CA ILE A 697 -22.72 -20.01 -18.96
C ILE A 697 -21.47 -19.31 -19.50
N CYS A 698 -21.04 -19.69 -20.70
CA CYS A 698 -20.11 -18.90 -21.48
C CYS A 698 -20.82 -18.40 -22.73
N GLU A 699 -20.65 -17.13 -23.09
CA GLU A 699 -21.22 -16.53 -24.30
C GLU A 699 -20.12 -16.03 -25.23
N LEU A 700 -20.19 -16.41 -26.50
CA LEU A 700 -19.31 -15.96 -27.57
C LEU A 700 -20.09 -15.05 -28.52
N THR A 701 -19.58 -13.85 -28.81
CA THR A 701 -20.26 -12.91 -29.71
C THR A 701 -19.38 -12.39 -30.84
N ALA A 702 -18.13 -12.85 -30.93
CA ALA A 702 -17.16 -12.35 -31.88
C ALA A 702 -17.49 -12.78 -33.31
N ASP A 703 -16.95 -12.08 -34.31
CA ASP A 703 -17.02 -12.50 -35.71
C ASP A 703 -15.63 -12.89 -36.21
N TYR A 704 -15.44 -14.18 -36.46
CA TYR A 704 -14.20 -14.73 -37.00
C TYR A 704 -14.09 -14.65 -38.52
N ALA A 705 -15.17 -14.34 -39.26
CA ALA A 705 -15.14 -14.32 -40.72
C ALA A 705 -14.15 -13.29 -41.31
N PRO A 706 -13.99 -12.06 -40.77
CA PRO A 706 -13.04 -11.08 -41.29
C PRO A 706 -11.56 -11.47 -41.15
N ILE A 707 -11.24 -12.32 -40.17
CA ILE A 707 -9.87 -12.80 -39.91
C ILE A 707 -9.63 -14.21 -40.45
N TYR A 708 -10.65 -14.81 -41.05
CA TYR A 708 -10.60 -16.11 -41.70
C TYR A 708 -10.15 -15.96 -43.15
N ASN A 709 -9.21 -16.80 -43.58
CA ASN A 709 -8.81 -16.93 -44.97
C ASN A 709 -8.65 -18.41 -45.30
N ALA A 710 -9.43 -18.90 -46.27
CA ALA A 710 -9.44 -20.31 -46.66
C ALA A 710 -8.13 -20.74 -47.36
N ASP A 711 -7.53 -19.85 -48.14
CA ASP A 711 -6.37 -20.11 -49.02
C ASP A 711 -5.03 -19.72 -48.38
N ARG A 712 -5.05 -18.78 -47.42
CA ARG A 712 -3.87 -18.41 -46.66
C ARG A 712 -3.82 -19.16 -45.35
N ARG A 713 -2.70 -19.83 -45.13
CA ARG A 713 -2.19 -20.28 -43.82
C ARG A 713 -2.10 -19.16 -42.75
N ASN A 714 -2.47 -17.92 -43.10
CA ASN A 714 -2.62 -16.73 -42.26
C ASN A 714 -4.05 -16.58 -41.68
N ASN A 715 -4.74 -17.70 -41.38
CA ASN A 715 -5.89 -17.65 -40.48
C ASN A 715 -5.38 -17.18 -39.13
N ARG A 716 -5.83 -16.02 -38.68
CA ARG A 716 -5.50 -15.50 -37.35
C ARG A 716 -6.43 -16.08 -36.29
N GLY A 717 -7.53 -16.76 -36.64
CA GLY A 717 -8.36 -17.48 -35.69
C GLY A 717 -7.78 -18.83 -35.29
N TYR A 718 -8.15 -19.30 -34.10
CA TYR A 718 -7.76 -20.58 -33.52
C TYR A 718 -8.21 -21.79 -34.36
N ARG A 719 -7.57 -22.96 -34.23
CA ARG A 719 -7.77 -24.11 -35.15
C ARG A 719 -8.18 -25.41 -34.47
N ALA A 720 -7.80 -25.62 -33.22
CA ALA A 720 -8.23 -26.76 -32.45
C ALA A 720 -9.74 -26.65 -32.14
N ALA A 721 -10.33 -27.74 -31.65
CA ALA A 721 -11.75 -27.83 -31.42
C ALA A 721 -12.24 -26.81 -30.37
N THR A 722 -13.47 -26.35 -30.55
CA THR A 722 -14.25 -25.70 -29.50
C THR A 722 -14.98 -26.78 -28.73
N VAL A 723 -14.49 -27.16 -27.56
CA VAL A 723 -15.02 -28.29 -26.78
C VAL A 723 -15.88 -27.78 -25.63
N VAL A 724 -17.11 -28.29 -25.52
CA VAL A 724 -18.04 -27.96 -24.43
C VAL A 724 -18.27 -29.19 -23.57
N ASN A 725 -17.66 -29.21 -22.38
CA ASN A 725 -17.68 -30.36 -21.46
C ASN A 725 -18.81 -30.31 -20.43
N ALA A 726 -19.29 -29.13 -20.05
CA ALA A 726 -20.41 -28.97 -19.11
C ALA A 726 -21.08 -27.61 -19.31
N GLY A 727 -22.28 -27.40 -18.75
CA GLY A 727 -22.97 -26.09 -18.75
C GLY A 727 -23.43 -25.64 -20.14
N VAL A 728 -23.66 -24.34 -20.33
CA VAL A 728 -24.15 -23.77 -21.62
C VAL A 728 -23.07 -22.93 -22.33
N LEU A 729 -22.80 -23.19 -23.61
CA LEU A 729 -22.07 -22.29 -24.50
C LEU A 729 -23.09 -21.60 -25.40
N LEU A 730 -23.25 -20.29 -25.24
CA LEU A 730 -24.08 -19.44 -26.09
C LEU A 730 -23.22 -18.90 -27.23
N VAL A 731 -23.67 -19.08 -28.47
CA VAL A 731 -23.08 -18.44 -29.65
C VAL A 731 -24.07 -17.38 -30.12
N ASN A 732 -23.76 -16.11 -29.86
CA ASN A 732 -24.62 -14.94 -30.05
C ASN A 732 -23.95 -13.86 -30.92
N ASN A 733 -23.08 -14.26 -31.85
CA ASN A 733 -22.52 -13.33 -32.82
C ASN A 733 -23.59 -12.80 -33.79
N THR A 734 -23.52 -11.52 -34.13
CA THR A 734 -24.50 -10.86 -35.02
C THR A 734 -24.15 -10.97 -36.50
N SER A 735 -22.91 -11.34 -36.83
CA SER A 735 -22.41 -11.48 -38.19
C SER A 735 -21.37 -12.60 -38.31
N GLY A 736 -21.17 -13.07 -39.55
CA GLY A 736 -20.13 -14.04 -39.91
C GLY A 736 -20.19 -15.35 -39.12
N SER A 737 -19.17 -15.63 -38.30
CA SER A 737 -19.06 -16.88 -37.52
C SER A 737 -18.60 -16.64 -36.08
N GLY A 738 -19.34 -17.14 -35.09
CA GLY A 738 -19.10 -16.96 -33.65
C GLY A 738 -17.95 -17.79 -33.08
N VAL A 739 -17.54 -18.81 -33.83
CA VAL A 739 -16.36 -19.63 -33.59
C VAL A 739 -15.45 -19.55 -34.81
N SER A 740 -14.18 -19.92 -34.65
CA SER A 740 -13.26 -19.96 -35.78
C SER A 740 -13.80 -20.90 -36.88
N PRO A 741 -13.88 -20.46 -38.15
CA PRO A 741 -14.40 -21.30 -39.23
C PRO A 741 -13.59 -22.59 -39.48
N LYS A 742 -12.40 -22.74 -38.89
CA LYS A 742 -11.59 -23.99 -38.94
C LYS A 742 -11.79 -24.92 -37.75
N SER A 743 -12.54 -24.51 -36.74
CA SER A 743 -12.68 -25.23 -35.48
C SER A 743 -13.97 -26.05 -35.47
N THR A 744 -13.84 -27.38 -35.33
CA THR A 744 -14.97 -28.25 -35.00
C THR A 744 -15.53 -27.85 -33.63
N VAL A 745 -16.85 -27.79 -33.49
CA VAL A 745 -17.51 -27.58 -32.19
C VAL A 745 -17.97 -28.92 -31.64
N GLU A 746 -17.44 -29.35 -30.50
CA GLU A 746 -17.79 -30.62 -29.87
C GLU A 746 -18.61 -30.39 -28.60
N VAL A 747 -19.81 -30.96 -28.53
CA VAL A 747 -20.71 -30.84 -27.39
C VAL A 747 -20.81 -32.17 -26.66
N ASN A 748 -20.18 -32.25 -25.47
CA ASN A 748 -20.05 -33.47 -24.69
C ASN A 748 -21.19 -33.67 -23.69
N HIS A 749 -21.18 -34.82 -23.03
CA HIS A 749 -22.20 -35.24 -22.08
C HIS A 749 -22.47 -34.16 -21.01
N GLY A 750 -23.74 -33.76 -20.85
CA GLY A 750 -24.13 -32.76 -19.84
C GLY A 750 -23.80 -31.31 -20.19
N ALA A 751 -23.28 -31.06 -21.40
CA ALA A 751 -23.11 -29.74 -21.97
C ALA A 751 -24.26 -29.36 -22.90
N THR A 752 -24.39 -28.06 -23.18
CA THR A 752 -25.37 -27.51 -24.11
C THR A 752 -24.74 -26.45 -25.00
N LEU A 753 -24.95 -26.56 -26.31
CA LEU A 753 -24.70 -25.50 -27.29
C LEU A 753 -26.03 -24.78 -27.56
N SER A 754 -26.01 -23.46 -27.52
CA SER A 754 -27.21 -22.62 -27.56
C SER A 754 -26.88 -21.24 -28.16
N GLY A 755 -27.86 -20.35 -28.27
CA GLY A 755 -27.70 -18.99 -28.78
C GLY A 755 -28.34 -18.72 -30.15
N ASN A 756 -28.25 -17.46 -30.58
CA ASN A 756 -28.90 -16.88 -31.76
C ASN A 756 -27.96 -16.61 -32.94
N GLY A 757 -26.72 -17.07 -32.82
CA GLY A 757 -25.63 -16.73 -33.72
C GLY A 757 -25.47 -17.69 -34.89
N VAL A 758 -24.30 -17.60 -35.51
CA VAL A 758 -23.93 -18.37 -36.70
C VAL A 758 -22.59 -19.06 -36.45
N ILE A 759 -22.49 -20.34 -36.80
CA ILE A 759 -21.27 -21.14 -36.76
C ILE A 759 -20.88 -21.53 -38.19
N GLY A 760 -19.66 -21.17 -38.58
CA GLY A 760 -19.08 -21.45 -39.89
C GLY A 760 -19.38 -20.39 -40.96
N VAL A 761 -18.66 -20.48 -42.08
CA VAL A 761 -18.89 -19.63 -43.27
C VAL A 761 -19.32 -20.40 -44.52
N GLY A 762 -19.46 -21.73 -44.43
CA GLY A 762 -19.86 -22.61 -45.54
C GLY A 762 -18.65 -23.13 -46.30
N GLY A 763 -18.30 -24.40 -46.06
CA GLY A 763 -17.10 -25.05 -46.61
C GLY A 763 -15.83 -24.84 -45.78
N SER A 764 -15.94 -24.33 -44.56
CA SER A 764 -14.79 -23.91 -43.74
C SER A 764 -14.26 -24.96 -42.76
N SER A 765 -15.01 -26.03 -42.52
CA SER A 765 -14.73 -27.13 -41.56
C SER A 765 -15.12 -26.87 -40.10
N ALA A 766 -15.95 -25.87 -39.79
CA ALA A 766 -16.52 -25.68 -38.45
C ALA A 766 -17.75 -26.56 -38.20
N LEU A 767 -17.59 -27.87 -38.38
CA LEU A 767 -18.66 -28.85 -38.15
C LEU A 767 -19.06 -28.84 -36.67
N VAL A 768 -20.37 -28.82 -36.37
CA VAL A 768 -20.86 -29.07 -35.01
C VAL A 768 -21.08 -30.56 -34.82
N VAL A 769 -20.50 -31.13 -33.76
CA VAL A 769 -20.62 -32.53 -33.38
C VAL A 769 -21.23 -32.60 -31.97
N VAL A 770 -22.40 -33.21 -31.85
CA VAL A 770 -23.06 -33.44 -30.56
C VAL A 770 -22.85 -34.89 -30.16
N ASN A 771 -22.12 -35.10 -29.06
CA ASN A 771 -21.80 -36.40 -28.51
C ASN A 771 -22.92 -36.91 -27.59
N SER A 772 -22.79 -38.18 -27.15
CA SER A 772 -23.81 -38.82 -26.31
C SER A 772 -24.09 -38.04 -25.03
N GLY A 773 -25.36 -37.67 -24.80
CA GLY A 773 -25.79 -36.84 -23.67
C GLY A 773 -25.43 -35.36 -23.77
N GLY A 774 -24.75 -34.92 -24.83
CA GLY A 774 -24.64 -33.51 -25.19
C GLY A 774 -25.95 -33.00 -25.81
N ARG A 775 -26.18 -31.69 -25.73
CA ARG A 775 -27.44 -31.08 -26.16
C ARG A 775 -27.22 -29.87 -27.06
N ILE A 776 -28.06 -29.71 -28.08
CA ILE A 776 -28.28 -28.43 -28.76
C ILE A 776 -29.63 -27.86 -28.32
N ASP A 777 -29.65 -26.58 -27.98
CA ASP A 777 -30.82 -25.85 -27.46
C ASP A 777 -30.81 -24.48 -28.15
N PRO A 778 -31.29 -24.39 -29.41
CA PRO A 778 -31.19 -23.17 -30.22
C PRO A 778 -31.82 -21.98 -29.51
N GLY A 779 -31.29 -20.79 -29.76
CA GLY A 779 -31.80 -19.57 -29.14
C GLY A 779 -31.21 -19.29 -27.75
N ASP A 780 -31.51 -18.11 -27.22
CA ASP A 780 -31.26 -17.70 -25.83
C ASP A 780 -32.62 -17.25 -25.26
N GLY A 781 -33.51 -18.23 -25.13
CA GLY A 781 -34.95 -18.05 -25.38
C GLY A 781 -35.27 -18.20 -26.88
N ILE A 782 -36.53 -18.05 -27.27
CA ILE A 782 -36.98 -18.24 -28.67
C ILE A 782 -36.08 -17.52 -29.68
N GLY A 783 -35.44 -18.27 -30.58
CA GLY A 783 -34.60 -17.68 -31.60
C GLY A 783 -33.99 -18.64 -32.62
N THR A 784 -32.85 -18.28 -33.21
CA THR A 784 -32.30 -19.00 -34.38
C THR A 784 -30.80 -19.24 -34.26
N LEU A 785 -30.39 -20.49 -34.14
CA LEU A 785 -28.99 -20.89 -34.25
C LEU A 785 -28.72 -21.37 -35.68
N THR A 786 -27.73 -20.80 -36.36
CA THR A 786 -27.39 -21.17 -37.75
C THR A 786 -26.06 -21.91 -37.83
N LEU A 787 -26.05 -23.09 -38.46
CA LEU A 787 -24.86 -23.92 -38.69
C LEU A 787 -24.59 -24.00 -40.21
N ARG A 788 -23.50 -23.39 -40.68
CA ARG A 788 -23.21 -23.30 -42.13
C ARG A 788 -22.35 -24.44 -42.67
N ASP A 789 -21.62 -25.13 -41.80
CA ASP A 789 -20.67 -26.18 -42.17
C ASP A 789 -21.15 -27.60 -41.84
N GLY A 790 -22.37 -27.73 -41.30
CA GLY A 790 -23.04 -28.99 -41.03
C GLY A 790 -23.22 -29.29 -39.54
N LEU A 791 -23.90 -30.40 -39.27
CA LEU A 791 -24.19 -30.90 -37.93
C LEU A 791 -24.12 -32.42 -37.93
N LYS A 792 -23.36 -32.99 -37.00
CA LYS A 792 -23.30 -34.42 -36.72
C LYS A 792 -23.85 -34.72 -35.34
N LEU A 793 -24.83 -35.61 -35.28
CA LEU A 793 -25.44 -36.09 -34.05
C LEU A 793 -25.00 -37.55 -33.82
N ASN A 794 -24.19 -37.77 -32.79
CA ASN A 794 -23.79 -39.12 -32.38
C ASN A 794 -24.88 -39.79 -31.51
N ASP A 795 -24.77 -41.11 -31.31
CA ASP A 795 -25.75 -41.89 -30.54
C ASP A 795 -26.00 -41.29 -29.14
N GLY A 796 -27.26 -41.00 -28.83
CA GLY A 796 -27.66 -40.38 -27.55
C GLY A 796 -27.51 -38.86 -27.48
N ALA A 797 -27.18 -38.19 -28.58
CA ALA A 797 -27.26 -36.73 -28.69
C ALA A 797 -28.70 -36.24 -28.46
N ARG A 798 -28.82 -35.03 -27.93
CA ARG A 798 -30.10 -34.42 -27.58
C ARG A 798 -30.29 -33.10 -28.32
N MET A 799 -31.52 -32.83 -28.72
CA MET A 799 -31.95 -31.53 -29.23
C MET A 799 -33.15 -31.09 -28.40
N GLN A 800 -33.17 -29.83 -28.02
CA GLN A 800 -34.27 -29.23 -27.28
C GLN A 800 -34.72 -27.98 -28.02
N PHE A 801 -36.03 -27.80 -28.14
CA PHE A 801 -36.62 -26.67 -28.83
C PHE A 801 -37.72 -26.08 -27.96
N GLU A 802 -37.69 -24.77 -27.78
CA GLU A 802 -38.75 -23.99 -27.19
C GLU A 802 -39.79 -23.62 -28.25
N VAL A 803 -41.06 -23.84 -27.93
CA VAL A 803 -42.18 -23.65 -28.87
C VAL A 803 -43.34 -22.93 -28.16
N GLY A 804 -43.90 -21.93 -28.84
CA GLY A 804 -45.08 -21.14 -28.43
C GLY A 804 -45.72 -20.47 -29.64
N GLU A 805 -46.09 -19.18 -29.56
CA GLU A 805 -46.50 -18.40 -30.76
C GLU A 805 -45.36 -18.16 -31.75
N LYS A 806 -44.12 -18.27 -31.26
CA LYS A 806 -42.88 -18.36 -32.04
C LYS A 806 -42.17 -19.63 -31.60
N ALA A 807 -41.27 -20.15 -32.42
CA ALA A 807 -40.51 -21.36 -32.13
C ALA A 807 -39.03 -21.13 -32.39
N ASP A 808 -38.19 -21.90 -31.70
CA ASP A 808 -36.78 -22.01 -32.04
C ASP A 808 -36.58 -22.55 -33.45
N LEU A 809 -35.48 -22.13 -34.06
CA LEU A 809 -35.05 -22.51 -35.40
C LEU A 809 -33.59 -22.96 -35.35
N LEU A 810 -33.32 -24.20 -35.75
CA LEU A 810 -31.95 -24.71 -35.94
C LEU A 810 -31.65 -24.77 -37.43
N ARG A 811 -31.05 -23.70 -37.96
CA ARG A 811 -30.86 -23.56 -39.41
C ARG A 811 -29.54 -24.18 -39.86
N ILE A 812 -29.59 -25.27 -40.60
CA ILE A 812 -28.40 -25.89 -41.22
C ILE A 812 -28.35 -25.49 -42.70
N THR A 813 -27.45 -24.60 -43.10
CA THR A 813 -27.44 -24.03 -44.47
C THR A 813 -26.40 -24.63 -45.40
N GLY A 814 -25.53 -25.51 -44.92
CA GLY A 814 -24.45 -26.10 -45.70
C GLY A 814 -23.74 -27.22 -44.96
N GLY A 815 -22.81 -27.88 -45.65
CA GLY A 815 -22.11 -29.07 -45.14
C GLY A 815 -23.02 -30.30 -45.06
N THR A 816 -22.71 -31.21 -44.14
CA THR A 816 -23.47 -32.46 -43.97
C THR A 816 -24.26 -32.46 -42.68
N PHE A 817 -25.55 -32.77 -42.77
CA PHE A 817 -26.35 -33.18 -41.61
C PHE A 817 -26.29 -34.71 -41.48
N GLN A 818 -25.64 -35.21 -40.44
CA GLN A 818 -25.41 -36.65 -40.21
C GLN A 818 -26.03 -37.08 -38.88
N GLY A 819 -26.98 -38.00 -38.93
CA GLY A 819 -27.42 -38.76 -37.76
C GLY A 819 -26.56 -40.00 -37.54
N SER A 820 -26.64 -40.61 -36.37
CA SER A 820 -25.97 -41.86 -36.10
C SER A 820 -26.67 -43.04 -36.78
N ASN A 821 -25.88 -44.04 -37.20
CA ASN A 821 -26.40 -45.26 -37.85
C ASN A 821 -27.17 -46.18 -36.87
N LYS A 822 -27.28 -45.81 -35.59
CA LYS A 822 -27.99 -46.54 -34.54
C LYS A 822 -29.05 -45.63 -33.91
N ARG A 823 -30.22 -46.20 -33.64
CA ARG A 823 -31.46 -45.45 -33.33
C ARG A 823 -31.40 -44.81 -31.94
N SER A 824 -31.11 -43.52 -31.83
CA SER A 824 -31.86 -42.57 -30.97
C SER A 824 -31.15 -41.21 -30.82
N VAL A 825 -31.59 -40.23 -31.60
CA VAL A 825 -31.48 -38.81 -31.23
C VAL A 825 -32.73 -38.46 -30.43
N VAL A 826 -32.57 -37.76 -29.30
CA VAL A 826 -33.71 -37.33 -28.48
C VAL A 826 -34.07 -35.89 -28.83
N VAL A 827 -35.28 -35.68 -29.34
CA VAL A 827 -35.84 -34.33 -29.55
C VAL A 827 -36.82 -34.04 -28.41
N THR A 828 -36.56 -32.98 -27.66
CA THR A 828 -37.39 -32.50 -26.56
C THR A 828 -38.06 -31.20 -26.98
N ILE A 829 -39.39 -31.14 -26.87
CA ILE A 829 -40.16 -29.94 -27.16
C ILE A 829 -40.64 -29.36 -25.83
N LYS A 830 -40.28 -28.11 -25.56
CA LYS A 830 -40.69 -27.38 -24.36
C LYS A 830 -41.72 -26.34 -24.75
N ASP A 831 -42.97 -26.55 -24.35
CA ASP A 831 -44.05 -25.58 -24.52
C ASP A 831 -43.85 -24.40 -23.57
N LEU A 832 -43.62 -23.20 -24.10
CA LEU A 832 -43.53 -21.95 -23.34
C LEU A 832 -44.89 -21.27 -23.13
N GLY A 833 -45.97 -21.88 -23.62
CA GLY A 833 -47.30 -21.30 -23.71
C GLY A 833 -47.60 -20.83 -25.14
N GLY A 834 -48.84 -21.07 -25.59
CA GLY A 834 -49.30 -20.72 -26.94
C GLY A 834 -49.42 -21.91 -27.90
N VAL A 835 -48.92 -23.09 -27.52
CA VAL A 835 -49.23 -24.36 -28.20
C VAL A 835 -50.69 -24.72 -27.94
N LYS A 836 -51.49 -24.85 -29.01
CA LYS A 836 -52.93 -25.14 -28.95
C LYS A 836 -53.20 -26.52 -29.50
N ALA A 837 -54.09 -27.26 -28.83
CA ALA A 837 -54.57 -28.55 -29.31
C ALA A 837 -55.12 -28.45 -30.75
N GLY A 838 -54.71 -29.36 -31.62
CA GLY A 838 -55.16 -29.43 -33.02
C GLY A 838 -54.45 -28.48 -33.99
N ARG A 839 -53.42 -27.74 -33.57
CA ARG A 839 -52.55 -26.94 -34.44
C ARG A 839 -51.26 -27.70 -34.77
N SER A 840 -50.80 -27.59 -36.01
CA SER A 840 -49.46 -28.04 -36.42
C SER A 840 -48.45 -26.93 -36.17
N TYR A 841 -47.27 -27.29 -35.67
CA TYR A 841 -46.15 -26.38 -35.44
C TYR A 841 -44.95 -26.95 -36.18
N ASP A 842 -44.34 -26.14 -37.03
CA ASP A 842 -43.18 -26.56 -37.81
C ASP A 842 -41.92 -26.40 -36.95
N LEU A 843 -41.21 -27.51 -36.79
CA LEU A 843 -39.86 -27.53 -36.24
C LEU A 843 -38.93 -27.39 -37.45
N ILE A 844 -38.49 -26.17 -37.73
CA ILE A 844 -37.74 -25.81 -38.94
C ILE A 844 -36.23 -25.84 -38.64
#